data_AF-A0A7W1B5P4-F1
#
_entry.id   AF-A0A7W1B5P4-F1
#
_cell.length_a   1.000
_cell.length_b   1.000
_cell.length_c   1.000
_cell.angle_alpha   90.00
_cell.angle_beta   90.00
_cell.angle_gamma   90.00
#
_symmetry.space_group_name_H-M   'P 1'
#
loop_
_entity.id
_entity.type
_entity.pdbx_description
1 polymer ?
#
loop_
_entity_poly.entity_id
_entity_poly.type
_entity_poly.pdbx_seq_one_letter_code
_entity_poly.pdbx_strand_id
1 'polypeptide(L)'
;AVAVGHISLGNLRDAISSNELKMPDLQTPQLWAEDQLLSVDRRLAISLDGVYRRGEIYMRFLQKLSSVFFGTRLGRLLCLYLLLPALGSFTVIEGLQHMVGPVSAKLFGVHPVISTPLTLVAGAAFVFLLLHVGVVRRVTLTLVRALGTGLRFVLWTAPRAIWALPIVRYVMTSRVGRFVIRPGIPTAIAAAFGTGWLRWPVAGGVFVLFQIILNARVGQLGQEVLGDWAVRSGRHLSQRVIPGAVRLLLDFFAKLIELVDRAIYRVDGYLRFRKGQSVIVIAVKGALGLVWFVITYLVRIYINMFIEPVVNPVKHFPVVTVAGKIMLPLFPAMLSGMTGFLEPFVGLALARSLAGFTVFVFPGLAGFLVWELKANWFLYRATRARTLAPTVFGSHGETMVGLMKPGFHSGTIPKLFAKLRRATWKADERSIAKQEQGLHHVEEGLWKFVDRELVSLLNESQSFKTTDVAVKHVTIASNRIQVELACPSVDARVAMITLEQQSGWLVAGISDPGWIDHLDDHQRRIFEIALAGFYKLAAVDLVREQLEVVLGGRSIAYDISGEGLVAWPGDGYQTEVIYDLHSPGKATVRGPSLAVQPPRFDDRRALYHRESMPWSTWAATWEQLAAGQSPPRIVVGPELLPPRSQAASGGVRHAS
;
A
#
# COMPACT_ATOMS: atom_id res chain seq x y z
N ALA A 1 -7.00 -11.70 -15.08
CA ALA A 1 -7.32 -12.94 -15.83
C ALA A 1 -6.94 -12.82 -17.31
N VAL A 2 -7.42 -11.79 -18.03
CA VAL A 2 -7.18 -11.61 -19.48
C VAL A 2 -5.70 -11.50 -19.88
N ALA A 3 -4.82 -10.98 -19.01
CA ALA A 3 -3.38 -10.86 -19.30
C ALA A 3 -2.53 -12.11 -18.98
N VAL A 4 -3.01 -13.04 -18.12
CA VAL A 4 -2.22 -14.17 -17.57
C VAL A 4 -2.67 -15.53 -18.15
N GLY A 5 -3.82 -15.56 -18.84
CA GLY A 5 -4.34 -16.76 -19.50
C GLY A 5 -4.94 -17.82 -18.56
N HIS A 6 -4.81 -17.68 -17.25
CA HIS A 6 -5.45 -18.56 -16.26
C HIS A 6 -5.63 -17.87 -14.89
N ILE A 7 -6.57 -18.37 -14.10
CA ILE A 7 -6.82 -18.00 -12.68
C ILE A 7 -6.30 -19.14 -11.80
N SER A 8 -5.65 -18.84 -10.68
CA SER A 8 -5.08 -19.84 -9.77
C SER A 8 -5.69 -19.74 -8.35
N LEU A 9 -5.40 -20.72 -7.51
CA LEU A 9 -5.75 -20.69 -6.08
C LEU A 9 -5.25 -19.42 -5.37
N GLY A 10 -4.04 -18.95 -5.70
CA GLY A 10 -3.49 -17.70 -5.15
C GLY A 10 -4.36 -16.50 -5.51
N ASN A 11 -4.77 -16.38 -6.78
CA ASN A 11 -5.66 -15.29 -7.23
C ASN A 11 -7.03 -15.35 -6.54
N LEU A 12 -7.62 -16.54 -6.42
CA LEU A 12 -8.89 -16.74 -5.73
C LEU A 12 -8.80 -16.32 -4.26
N ARG A 13 -7.77 -16.80 -3.56
CA ARG A 13 -7.51 -16.45 -2.17
C ARG A 13 -7.34 -14.94 -2.02
N ASP A 14 -6.49 -14.34 -2.83
CA ASP A 14 -6.16 -12.92 -2.72
C ASP A 14 -7.41 -12.06 -2.96
N ALA A 15 -8.26 -12.47 -3.90
CA ALA A 15 -9.57 -11.85 -4.11
C ALA A 15 -10.47 -11.95 -2.87
N ILE A 16 -10.58 -13.12 -2.23
CA ILE A 16 -11.39 -13.28 -1.00
C ILE A 16 -10.77 -12.50 0.17
N SER A 17 -9.45 -12.55 0.33
CA SER A 17 -8.72 -11.89 1.41
C SER A 17 -8.79 -10.36 1.32
N SER A 18 -8.98 -9.81 0.11
CA SER A 18 -9.04 -8.36 -0.13
C SER A 18 -10.48 -7.81 -0.17
N ASN A 19 -11.49 -8.67 -0.25
CA ASN A 19 -12.91 -8.27 -0.32
C ASN A 19 -13.69 -8.68 0.93
N GLU A 20 -14.94 -8.23 1.03
CA GLU A 20 -15.79 -8.44 2.21
C GLU A 20 -16.52 -9.79 2.25
N LEU A 21 -16.38 -10.62 1.22
CA LEU A 21 -16.87 -12.00 1.20
C LEU A 21 -15.99 -12.91 2.07
N LYS A 22 -15.99 -12.69 3.39
CA LYS A 22 -15.17 -13.43 4.35
C LYS A 22 -15.79 -14.78 4.71
N MET A 23 -14.95 -15.79 4.85
CA MET A 23 -15.34 -17.14 5.25
C MET A 23 -15.70 -17.18 6.76
N PRO A 24 -16.72 -17.94 7.17
CA PRO A 24 -16.95 -18.23 8.58
C PRO A 24 -15.81 -19.09 9.16
N ASP A 25 -15.78 -19.21 10.49
CA ASP A 25 -14.88 -20.13 11.17
C ASP A 25 -15.16 -21.59 10.76
N LEU A 26 -14.11 -22.41 10.77
CA LEU A 26 -14.18 -23.83 10.45
C LEU A 26 -14.95 -24.59 11.52
N GLN A 27 -15.79 -25.52 11.07
CA GLN A 27 -16.40 -26.53 11.92
C GLN A 27 -15.50 -27.76 12.02
N THR A 28 -15.62 -28.55 13.10
CA THR A 28 -14.78 -29.74 13.34
C THR A 28 -14.68 -30.71 12.15
N PRO A 29 -15.78 -31.02 11.41
CA PRO A 29 -15.67 -31.89 10.23
C PRO A 29 -14.81 -31.32 9.10
N GLN A 30 -14.78 -29.98 8.95
CA GLN A 30 -14.02 -29.29 7.92
C GLN A 30 -12.51 -29.28 8.19
N LEU A 31 -12.10 -29.49 9.45
CA LEU A 31 -10.68 -29.64 9.81
C LEU A 31 -10.09 -30.94 9.24
N TRP A 32 -10.87 -32.02 9.29
CA TRP A 32 -10.49 -33.32 8.76
C TRP A 32 -10.66 -33.37 7.24
N ALA A 33 -11.74 -32.78 6.72
CA ALA A 33 -12.07 -32.72 5.31
C ALA A 33 -11.33 -31.58 4.55
N GLU A 34 -12.06 -30.89 3.67
CA GLU A 34 -11.59 -29.70 2.95
C GLU A 34 -12.26 -28.44 3.51
N ASP A 35 -11.50 -27.35 3.62
CA ASP A 35 -12.06 -26.05 3.93
C ASP A 35 -12.83 -25.46 2.74
N GLN A 36 -13.56 -24.36 2.97
CA GLN A 36 -14.37 -23.74 1.92
C GLN A 36 -13.53 -23.27 0.73
N LEU A 37 -12.32 -22.73 0.97
CA LEU A 37 -11.45 -22.26 -0.11
C LEU A 37 -11.02 -23.42 -1.02
N LEU A 38 -10.60 -24.55 -0.43
CA LEU A 38 -10.21 -25.75 -1.16
C LEU A 38 -11.40 -26.45 -1.83
N SER A 39 -12.59 -26.36 -1.25
CA SER A 39 -13.82 -26.81 -1.91
C SER A 39 -14.13 -25.96 -3.14
N VAL A 40 -13.95 -24.63 -3.07
CA VAL A 40 -14.13 -23.74 -4.23
C VAL A 40 -13.04 -23.99 -5.28
N ASP A 41 -11.79 -24.15 -4.87
CA ASP A 41 -10.66 -24.52 -5.74
C ASP A 41 -10.97 -25.79 -6.55
N ARG A 42 -11.51 -26.82 -5.89
CA ARG A 42 -11.93 -28.06 -6.54
C ARG A 42 -13.08 -27.84 -7.53
N ARG A 43 -14.10 -27.07 -7.15
CA ARG A 43 -15.28 -26.82 -8.01
C ARG A 43 -14.92 -25.96 -9.22
N LEU A 44 -14.14 -24.90 -9.03
CA LEU A 44 -13.69 -24.03 -10.12
C LEU A 44 -12.77 -24.76 -11.10
N ALA A 45 -11.93 -25.67 -10.62
CA ALA A 45 -11.10 -26.50 -11.49
C ALA A 45 -11.92 -27.41 -12.42
N ILE A 46 -13.15 -27.75 -12.04
CA ILE A 46 -14.06 -28.55 -12.87
C ILE A 46 -14.92 -27.63 -13.75
N SER A 47 -15.51 -26.57 -13.17
CA SER A 47 -16.47 -25.71 -13.87
C SER A 47 -15.82 -24.75 -14.87
N LEU A 48 -14.56 -24.38 -14.63
CA LEU A 48 -13.78 -23.46 -15.48
C LEU A 48 -12.56 -24.18 -16.05
N ASP A 49 -12.76 -25.37 -16.61
CA ASP A 49 -11.66 -26.14 -17.22
C ASP A 49 -10.94 -25.32 -18.30
N GLY A 50 -9.61 -25.41 -18.31
CA GLY A 50 -8.74 -24.60 -19.17
C GLY A 50 -8.58 -23.12 -18.76
N VAL A 51 -9.42 -22.59 -17.87
CA VAL A 51 -9.35 -21.19 -17.38
C VAL A 51 -8.87 -21.12 -15.93
N TYR A 52 -9.34 -22.01 -15.06
CA TYR A 52 -8.92 -22.09 -13.66
C TYR A 52 -7.98 -23.26 -13.44
N ARG A 53 -6.82 -22.98 -12.85
CA ARG A 53 -5.83 -23.98 -12.46
C ARG A 53 -5.94 -24.24 -10.97
N ARG A 54 -6.22 -25.51 -10.64
CA ARG A 54 -6.24 -26.01 -9.28
C ARG A 54 -4.90 -25.74 -8.56
N GLY A 55 -4.98 -25.40 -7.28
CA GLY A 55 -3.81 -25.14 -6.45
C GLY A 55 -2.82 -26.32 -6.38
N GLU A 56 -1.54 -25.98 -6.35
CA GLU A 56 -0.44 -26.94 -6.18
C GLU A 56 -0.46 -27.59 -4.79
N ILE A 57 0.17 -28.76 -4.64
CA ILE A 57 0.10 -29.55 -3.40
C ILE A 57 0.62 -28.74 -2.20
N TYR A 58 1.74 -28.04 -2.33
CA TYR A 58 2.28 -27.23 -1.23
C TYR A 58 1.35 -26.07 -0.85
N MET A 59 0.68 -25.42 -1.80
CA MET A 59 -0.30 -24.35 -1.54
C MET A 59 -1.51 -24.88 -0.79
N ARG A 60 -2.03 -26.04 -1.22
CA ARG A 60 -3.18 -26.68 -0.59
C ARG A 60 -2.84 -27.17 0.82
N PHE A 61 -1.63 -27.73 1.00
CA PHE A 61 -1.12 -28.13 2.30
C PHE A 61 -0.95 -26.93 3.23
N LEU A 62 -0.34 -25.84 2.75
CA LEU A 62 -0.18 -24.60 3.51
C LEU A 62 -1.54 -24.01 3.91
N GLN A 63 -2.51 -24.00 2.99
CA GLN A 63 -3.88 -23.58 3.29
C GLN A 63 -4.50 -24.46 4.37
N LYS A 64 -4.42 -25.79 4.26
CA LYS A 64 -4.98 -26.70 5.26
C LYS A 64 -4.31 -26.57 6.63
N LEU A 65 -2.98 -26.38 6.68
CA LEU A 65 -2.27 -26.18 7.93
C LEU A 65 -2.64 -24.85 8.58
N SER A 66 -2.61 -23.77 7.80
CA SER A 66 -2.92 -22.42 8.30
C SER A 66 -4.39 -22.24 8.66
N SER A 67 -5.31 -22.98 8.04
CA SER A 67 -6.74 -22.93 8.37
C SER A 67 -7.02 -23.42 9.80
N VAL A 68 -6.25 -24.39 10.32
CA VAL A 68 -6.33 -24.81 11.74
C VAL A 68 -5.99 -23.65 12.67
N PHE A 69 -4.94 -22.89 12.35
CA PHE A 69 -4.49 -21.75 13.13
C PHE A 69 -5.37 -20.50 12.97
N PHE A 70 -5.90 -20.23 11.78
CA PHE A 70 -6.57 -18.95 11.49
C PHE A 70 -8.09 -19.06 11.45
N GLY A 71 -8.61 -20.22 11.05
CA GLY A 71 -10.04 -20.50 10.93
C GLY A 71 -10.68 -21.11 12.17
N THR A 72 -9.92 -21.36 13.25
CA THR A 72 -10.48 -21.82 14.53
C THR A 72 -10.25 -20.82 15.65
N ARG A 73 -11.13 -20.82 16.67
CA ARG A 73 -11.01 -19.93 17.84
C ARG A 73 -9.74 -20.22 18.65
N LEU A 74 -9.48 -21.49 18.95
CA LEU A 74 -8.30 -21.92 19.72
C LEU A 74 -7.01 -21.66 18.94
N GLY A 75 -6.98 -21.99 17.65
CA GLY A 75 -5.84 -21.70 16.78
C GLY A 75 -5.50 -20.22 16.77
N ARG A 76 -6.51 -19.35 16.60
CA ARG A 76 -6.28 -17.89 16.59
C ARG A 76 -5.81 -17.37 17.93
N LEU A 77 -6.34 -17.93 19.03
CA LEU A 77 -5.89 -17.58 20.37
C LEU A 77 -4.41 -17.94 20.53
N LEU A 78 -3.99 -19.16 20.16
CA LEU A 78 -2.58 -19.54 20.18
C LEU A 78 -1.73 -18.66 19.27
N CYS A 79 -2.21 -18.33 18.07
CA CYS A 79 -1.50 -17.44 17.15
C CYS A 79 -1.30 -16.04 17.70
N LEU A 80 -2.37 -15.39 18.17
CA LEU A 80 -2.31 -14.00 18.62
C LEU A 80 -1.61 -13.84 19.96
N TYR A 81 -1.82 -14.76 20.90
CA TYR A 81 -1.39 -14.61 22.28
C TYR A 81 -0.06 -15.32 22.58
N LEU A 82 0.37 -16.28 21.77
CA LEU A 82 1.61 -17.05 21.99
C LEU A 82 2.57 -16.97 20.80
N LEU A 83 2.16 -17.46 19.62
CA LEU A 83 3.08 -17.63 18.48
C LEU A 83 3.57 -16.29 17.90
N LEU A 84 2.67 -15.35 17.62
CA LEU A 84 3.06 -14.04 17.06
C LEU A 84 3.94 -13.22 18.01
N PRO A 85 3.64 -13.12 19.33
CA PRO A 85 4.55 -12.48 20.28
C PRO A 85 5.92 -13.13 20.35
N ALA A 86 5.98 -14.46 20.45
CA ALA A 86 7.24 -15.20 20.53
C ALA A 86 8.07 -15.06 19.24
N LEU A 87 7.45 -15.28 18.08
CA LEU A 87 8.10 -15.19 16.77
C LEU A 87 8.51 -13.75 16.44
N GLY A 88 7.66 -12.78 16.76
CA GLY A 88 7.96 -11.35 16.59
C GLY A 88 9.14 -10.92 17.44
N SER A 89 9.19 -11.34 18.71
CA SER A 89 10.33 -11.10 19.60
C SER A 89 11.61 -11.72 19.06
N PHE A 90 11.58 -13.01 18.72
CA PHE A 90 12.72 -13.72 18.14
C PHE A 90 13.24 -13.01 16.89
N THR A 91 12.36 -12.66 15.96
CA THR A 91 12.73 -11.98 14.70
C THR A 91 13.38 -10.62 14.94
N VAL A 92 12.83 -9.82 15.87
CA VAL A 92 13.36 -8.48 16.17
C VAL A 92 14.70 -8.58 16.90
N ILE A 93 14.80 -9.42 17.91
CA ILE A 93 15.97 -9.49 18.79
C ILE A 93 17.14 -10.18 18.10
N GLU A 94 16.92 -11.32 17.41
CA GLU A 94 17.97 -11.94 16.60
C GLU A 94 18.36 -11.05 15.42
N GLY A 95 17.37 -10.42 14.79
CA GLY A 95 17.61 -9.43 13.75
C GLY A 95 18.54 -8.31 14.23
N LEU A 96 18.31 -7.78 15.44
CA LEU A 96 19.15 -6.76 16.07
C LEU A 96 20.55 -7.29 16.40
N GLN A 97 20.67 -8.50 16.97
CA GLN A 97 21.96 -9.13 17.26
C GLN A 97 22.85 -9.20 16.01
N HIS A 98 22.29 -9.68 14.90
CA HIS A 98 23.02 -9.82 13.63
C HIS A 98 23.21 -8.50 12.87
N MET A 99 22.44 -7.45 13.18
CA MET A 99 22.64 -6.11 12.62
C MET A 99 23.68 -5.30 13.38
N VAL A 100 23.63 -5.31 14.71
CA VAL A 100 24.46 -4.47 15.57
C VAL A 100 25.79 -5.15 15.89
N GLY A 101 25.81 -6.46 16.08
CA GLY A 101 27.01 -7.23 16.45
C GLY A 101 28.21 -6.95 15.55
N PRO A 102 28.11 -7.08 14.21
CA PRO A 102 29.24 -6.82 13.31
C PRO A 102 29.69 -5.35 13.32
N VAL A 103 28.76 -4.41 13.44
CA VAL A 103 29.07 -2.97 13.47
C VAL A 103 29.78 -2.60 14.77
N SER A 104 29.28 -3.10 15.91
CA SER A 104 29.87 -2.88 17.22
C SER A 104 31.26 -3.51 17.35
N ALA A 105 31.42 -4.74 16.84
CA ALA A 105 32.72 -5.40 16.82
C ALA A 105 33.74 -4.62 15.99
N LYS A 106 33.32 -4.08 14.84
CA LYS A 106 34.21 -3.34 13.94
C LYS A 106 34.55 -1.93 14.42
N LEU A 107 33.59 -1.21 15.03
CA LEU A 107 33.77 0.18 15.46
C LEU A 107 34.33 0.30 16.88
N PHE A 108 33.92 -0.59 17.79
CA PHE A 108 34.20 -0.48 19.22
C PHE A 108 34.93 -1.70 19.80
N GLY A 109 35.14 -2.77 19.01
CA GLY A 109 35.74 -4.01 19.50
C GLY A 109 34.85 -4.79 20.48
N VAL A 110 33.57 -4.42 20.61
CA VAL A 110 32.63 -5.01 21.57
C VAL A 110 31.66 -5.94 20.84
N HIS A 111 31.48 -7.14 21.38
CA HIS A 111 30.46 -8.10 20.94
C HIS A 111 29.23 -8.01 21.86
N PRO A 112 28.24 -7.16 21.55
CA PRO A 112 27.05 -7.07 22.38
C PRO A 112 26.28 -8.39 22.32
N VAL A 113 25.84 -8.87 23.48
CA VAL A 113 24.92 -10.01 23.60
C VAL A 113 23.53 -9.45 23.82
N ILE A 114 22.80 -9.26 22.71
CA ILE A 114 21.44 -8.71 22.68
C ILE A 114 20.43 -9.85 22.78
N SER A 115 20.66 -10.96 22.07
CA SER A 115 19.79 -12.15 22.14
C SER A 115 20.13 -13.01 23.36
N THR A 116 19.21 -13.02 24.32
CA THR A 116 19.24 -13.84 25.54
C THR A 116 17.83 -14.37 25.81
N PRO A 117 17.65 -15.46 26.57
CA PRO A 117 16.31 -15.93 26.93
C PRO A 117 15.46 -14.85 27.61
N LEU A 118 16.07 -14.02 28.46
CA LEU A 118 15.38 -12.92 29.14
C LEU A 118 14.93 -11.83 28.16
N THR A 119 15.81 -11.41 27.25
CA THR A 119 15.45 -10.40 26.23
C THR A 119 14.39 -10.93 25.29
N LEU A 120 14.44 -12.21 24.90
CA LEU A 120 13.41 -12.87 24.09
C LEU A 120 12.05 -12.93 24.79
N VAL A 121 12.01 -13.28 26.08
CA VAL A 121 10.76 -13.29 26.86
C VAL A 121 10.23 -11.88 27.07
N ALA A 122 11.10 -10.92 27.42
CA ALA A 122 10.72 -9.52 27.58
C ALA A 122 10.22 -8.91 26.26
N GLY A 123 10.88 -9.22 25.15
CA GLY A 123 10.46 -8.84 23.80
C GLY A 123 9.12 -9.47 23.43
N ALA A 124 8.86 -10.72 23.82
CA ALA A 124 7.58 -11.38 23.56
C ALA A 124 6.47 -10.73 24.38
N ALA A 125 6.70 -10.43 25.65
CA ALA A 125 5.78 -9.66 26.47
C ALA A 125 5.52 -8.25 25.89
N PHE A 126 6.56 -7.58 25.38
CA PHE A 126 6.41 -6.27 24.74
C PHE A 126 5.61 -6.34 23.44
N VAL A 127 5.88 -7.31 22.55
CA VAL A 127 5.10 -7.52 21.33
C VAL A 127 3.66 -7.91 21.66
N PHE A 128 3.45 -8.75 22.67
CA PHE A 128 2.12 -9.08 23.19
C PHE A 128 1.34 -7.83 23.60
N LEU A 129 1.97 -6.95 24.38
CA LEU A 129 1.37 -5.68 24.82
C LEU A 129 1.10 -4.75 23.64
N LEU A 130 1.98 -4.69 22.63
CA LEU A 130 1.75 -3.92 21.41
C LEU A 130 0.52 -4.40 20.62
N LEU A 131 0.29 -5.70 20.56
CA LEU A 131 -0.83 -6.30 19.84
C LEU A 131 -2.16 -6.05 20.56
N HIS A 132 -2.19 -6.20 21.89
CA HIS A 132 -3.45 -6.23 22.64
C HIS A 132 -3.77 -4.94 23.40
N VAL A 133 -2.78 -4.08 23.69
CA VAL A 133 -2.96 -2.88 24.51
C VAL A 133 -2.80 -1.60 23.67
N GLY A 134 -3.91 -0.91 23.43
CA GLY A 134 -3.95 0.31 22.61
C GLY A 134 -3.09 1.46 23.17
N VAL A 135 -2.97 1.57 24.50
CA VAL A 135 -2.12 2.58 25.15
C VAL A 135 -0.65 2.36 24.80
N VAL A 136 -0.15 1.14 24.95
CA VAL A 136 1.25 0.79 24.62
C VAL A 136 1.54 1.09 23.15
N ARG A 137 0.64 0.74 22.24
CA ARG A 137 0.77 1.10 20.82
C ARG A 137 0.88 2.61 20.59
N ARG A 138 0.03 3.43 21.23
CA ARG A 138 0.08 4.90 21.11
C ARG A 138 1.38 5.47 21.66
N VAL A 139 1.82 5.00 22.83
CA VAL A 139 3.10 5.43 23.45
C VAL A 139 4.27 5.06 22.56
N THR A 140 4.36 3.80 22.12
CA THR A 140 5.44 3.34 21.23
C THR A 140 5.46 4.12 19.92
N LEU A 141 4.31 4.37 19.28
CA LEU A 141 4.25 5.19 18.07
C LEU A 141 4.69 6.64 18.32
N THR A 142 4.35 7.21 19.48
CA THR A 142 4.79 8.56 19.87
C THR A 142 6.29 8.61 20.08
N LEU A 143 6.86 7.62 20.76
CA LEU A 143 8.32 7.49 20.96
C LEU A 143 9.05 7.31 19.63
N VAL A 144 8.57 6.44 18.75
CA VAL A 144 9.15 6.23 17.41
C VAL A 144 9.08 7.50 16.57
N ARG A 145 7.96 8.24 16.63
CA ARG A 145 7.83 9.54 15.94
C ARG A 145 8.76 10.59 16.55
N ALA A 146 8.88 10.66 17.87
CA ALA A 146 9.79 11.58 18.55
C ALA A 146 11.25 11.26 18.19
N LEU A 147 11.63 9.97 18.18
CA LEU A 147 12.94 9.52 17.73
C LEU A 147 13.18 9.88 16.27
N GLY A 148 12.20 9.65 15.40
CA GLY A 148 12.28 10.03 13.97
C GLY A 148 12.42 11.54 13.78
N THR A 149 11.69 12.35 14.53
CA THR A 149 11.80 13.82 14.52
C THR A 149 13.15 14.27 15.08
N GLY A 150 13.63 13.65 16.16
CA GLY A 150 14.96 13.90 16.73
C GLY A 150 16.08 13.55 15.77
N LEU A 151 16.00 12.39 15.11
CA LEU A 151 16.96 11.97 14.10
C LEU A 151 16.93 12.89 12.88
N ARG A 152 15.74 13.28 12.40
CA ARG A 152 15.60 14.29 11.34
C ARG A 152 16.18 15.63 11.77
N PHE A 153 16.01 16.01 13.02
CA PHE A 153 16.58 17.24 13.56
C PHE A 153 18.12 17.17 13.54
N VAL A 154 18.70 16.13 14.13
CA VAL A 154 20.16 15.95 14.22
C VAL A 154 20.81 15.78 12.84
N LEU A 155 20.23 14.96 11.96
CA LEU A 155 20.83 14.64 10.67
C LEU A 155 20.55 15.68 9.59
N TRP A 156 19.48 16.47 9.70
CA TRP A 156 19.05 17.37 8.63
C TRP A 156 18.76 18.79 9.11
N THR A 157 17.80 18.97 10.02
CA THR A 157 17.29 20.31 10.37
C THR A 157 18.35 21.17 11.05
N ALA A 158 19.04 20.64 12.07
CA ALA A 158 20.07 21.35 12.82
C ALA A 158 21.30 21.65 11.97
N PRO A 159 21.89 20.69 11.21
CA PRO A 159 22.98 21.00 10.30
C PRO A 159 22.60 22.09 9.29
N ARG A 160 21.41 22.01 8.68
CA ARG A 160 20.94 23.01 7.73
C ARG A 160 20.74 24.39 8.38
N ALA A 161 20.21 24.44 9.61
CA ALA A 161 20.04 25.68 10.35
C ALA A 161 21.40 26.30 10.73
N ILE A 162 22.35 25.50 11.21
CA ILE A 162 23.72 25.93 11.51
C ILE A 162 24.39 26.49 10.24
N TRP A 163 24.29 25.80 9.10
CA TRP A 163 24.80 26.27 7.81
C TRP A 163 24.09 27.53 7.29
N ALA A 164 22.89 27.84 7.77
CA ALA A 164 22.15 29.05 7.42
C ALA A 164 22.54 30.27 8.27
N LEU A 165 23.24 30.08 9.40
CA LEU A 165 23.66 31.18 10.26
C LEU A 165 24.59 32.16 9.51
N PRO A 166 24.40 33.48 9.64
CA PRO A 166 25.19 34.50 8.93
C PRO A 166 26.70 34.35 9.16
N ILE A 167 27.10 34.05 10.41
CA ILE A 167 28.51 33.86 10.79
C ILE A 167 29.11 32.64 10.10
N VAL A 168 28.39 31.52 10.08
CA VAL A 168 28.86 30.28 9.45
C VAL A 168 29.02 30.48 7.94
N ARG A 169 28.06 31.15 7.29
CA ARG A 169 28.18 31.52 5.87
C ARG A 169 29.36 32.45 5.61
N TYR A 170 29.54 33.47 6.45
CA TYR A 170 30.68 34.39 6.34
C TYR A 170 32.02 33.63 6.44
N VAL A 171 32.20 32.80 7.47
CA VAL A 171 33.42 32.00 7.65
C VAL A 171 33.63 31.04 6.48
N MET A 172 32.58 30.34 6.02
CA MET A 172 32.65 29.37 4.92
C MET A 172 32.88 29.99 3.54
N THR A 173 32.64 31.30 3.37
CA THR A 173 32.94 32.07 2.15
C THR A 173 34.28 32.80 2.20
N SER A 174 34.86 32.95 3.40
CA SER A 174 36.18 33.57 3.61
C SER A 174 37.33 32.75 2.98
N ARG A 175 38.51 33.37 2.84
CA ARG A 175 39.73 32.68 2.36
C ARG A 175 40.08 31.47 3.24
N VAL A 176 39.95 31.60 4.56
CA VAL A 176 40.21 30.51 5.51
C VAL A 176 39.18 29.38 5.34
N GLY A 177 37.90 29.73 5.17
CA GLY A 177 36.86 28.74 4.92
C GLY A 177 37.10 27.93 3.64
N ARG A 178 37.50 28.63 2.57
CA ARG A 178 37.75 28.05 1.25
C ARG A 178 39.00 27.15 1.22
N PHE A 179 40.11 27.63 1.79
CA PHE A 179 41.41 26.96 1.73
C PHE A 179 41.78 26.15 2.98
N VAL A 180 40.96 26.08 4.02
CA VAL A 180 41.31 25.28 5.22
C VAL A 180 40.12 24.44 5.66
N ILE A 181 38.96 25.07 5.85
CA ILE A 181 37.81 24.39 6.46
C ILE A 181 37.15 23.40 5.48
N ARG A 182 36.84 23.83 4.25
CA ARG A 182 36.18 22.97 3.25
C ARG A 182 36.98 21.71 2.88
N PRO A 183 38.29 21.77 2.56
CA PRO A 183 39.10 20.57 2.36
C PRO A 183 39.44 19.85 3.68
N GLY A 184 39.40 20.54 4.82
CA GLY A 184 39.58 19.97 6.15
C GLY A 184 38.48 18.99 6.57
N ILE A 185 37.23 19.20 6.14
CA ILE A 185 36.09 18.30 6.46
C ILE A 185 36.31 16.85 5.94
N PRO A 186 36.52 16.61 4.62
CA PRO A 186 36.78 15.25 4.12
C PRO A 186 38.09 14.66 4.66
N THR A 187 39.07 15.52 4.94
CA THR A 187 40.35 15.13 5.57
C THR A 187 40.15 14.60 6.99
N ALA A 188 39.35 15.29 7.80
CA ALA A 188 39.02 14.85 9.16
C ALA A 188 38.24 13.54 9.16
N ILE A 189 37.33 13.36 8.19
CA ILE A 189 36.62 12.09 7.99
C ILE A 189 37.60 10.97 7.63
N ALA A 190 38.48 11.18 6.64
CA ALA A 190 39.48 10.18 6.25
C ALA A 190 40.43 9.81 7.41
N ALA A 191 40.83 10.80 8.22
CA ALA A 191 41.64 10.57 9.42
C ALA A 191 40.89 9.78 10.51
N ALA A 192 39.59 10.01 10.67
CA ALA A 192 38.75 9.33 11.67
C ALA A 192 38.49 7.85 11.32
N PHE A 193 38.46 7.49 10.03
CA PHE A 193 38.28 6.11 9.57
C PHE A 193 39.60 5.36 9.32
N GLY A 194 40.74 6.06 9.33
CA GLY A 194 42.05 5.47 9.15
C GLY A 194 42.58 4.80 10.42
N THR A 195 43.05 3.56 10.31
CA THR A 195 43.69 2.81 11.40
C THR A 195 45.21 2.76 11.25
N GLY A 196 45.95 2.90 12.34
CA GLY A 196 47.41 2.83 12.34
C GLY A 196 48.11 4.10 11.80
N TRP A 197 49.42 4.02 11.57
CA TRP A 197 50.26 5.17 11.20
C TRP A 197 49.95 5.73 9.79
N LEU A 198 49.44 4.89 8.90
CA LEU A 198 49.06 5.25 7.52
C LEU A 198 47.89 6.25 7.46
N ARG A 199 47.14 6.47 8.55
CA ARG A 199 46.02 7.44 8.58
C ARG A 199 46.47 8.88 8.28
N TRP A 200 47.67 9.26 8.71
CA TRP A 200 48.18 10.62 8.57
C TRP A 200 48.61 10.97 7.14
N PRO A 201 49.41 10.15 6.43
CA PRO A 201 49.72 10.41 5.03
C PRO A 201 48.48 10.28 4.14
N VAL A 202 47.54 9.36 4.43
CA VAL A 202 46.26 9.27 3.71
C VAL A 202 45.41 10.53 3.92
N ALA A 203 45.27 11.02 5.15
CA ALA A 203 44.56 12.26 5.43
C ALA A 203 45.24 13.46 4.75
N GLY A 204 46.56 13.56 4.80
CA GLY A 204 47.33 14.60 4.09
C GLY A 204 47.11 14.56 2.57
N GLY A 205 47.13 13.36 1.98
CA GLY A 205 46.81 13.17 0.56
C GLY A 205 45.37 13.57 0.21
N VAL A 206 44.40 13.20 1.04
CA VAL A 206 42.99 13.62 0.90
C VAL A 206 42.87 15.15 1.01
N PHE A 207 43.59 15.79 1.92
CA PHE A 207 43.59 17.25 2.06
C PHE A 207 44.08 17.92 0.78
N VAL A 208 45.26 17.52 0.28
CA VAL A 208 45.83 18.09 -0.95
C VAL A 208 44.93 17.83 -2.16
N LEU A 209 44.37 16.62 -2.27
CA LEU A 209 43.44 16.28 -3.34
C LEU A 209 42.20 17.18 -3.32
N PHE A 210 41.55 17.34 -2.16
CA PHE A 210 40.38 18.21 -2.03
C PHE A 210 40.73 19.70 -2.13
N GLN A 211 41.95 20.12 -1.79
CA GLN A 211 42.43 21.48 -2.07
C GLN A 211 42.47 21.77 -3.56
N ILE A 212 43.03 20.85 -4.35
CA ILE A 212 43.13 20.99 -5.80
C ILE A 212 41.73 20.96 -6.42
N ILE A 213 40.90 19.97 -6.03
CA ILE A 213 39.56 19.81 -6.59
C ILE A 213 38.65 20.99 -6.23
N LEU A 214 38.52 21.36 -4.95
CA LEU A 214 37.56 22.37 -4.53
C LEU A 214 37.96 23.80 -4.92
N ASN A 215 39.25 24.07 -5.18
CA ASN A 215 39.74 25.41 -5.54
C ASN A 215 40.08 25.59 -7.03
N ALA A 216 40.16 24.51 -7.82
CA ALA A 216 40.26 24.63 -9.27
C ALA A 216 38.99 25.23 -9.87
N ARG A 217 39.13 26.01 -10.96
CA ARG A 217 37.99 26.60 -11.70
C ARG A 217 36.96 25.56 -12.12
N VAL A 218 37.43 24.38 -12.56
CA VAL A 218 36.57 23.25 -12.97
C VAL A 218 35.80 22.68 -11.77
N GLY A 219 36.40 22.64 -10.59
CA GLY A 219 35.73 22.14 -9.39
C GLY A 219 34.74 23.13 -8.78
N GLN A 220 34.95 24.44 -8.91
CA GLN A 220 33.96 25.46 -8.53
C GLN A 220 32.73 25.42 -9.44
N LEU A 221 32.93 25.34 -10.76
CA LEU A 221 31.86 25.09 -11.72
C LEU A 221 31.16 23.75 -11.42
N GLY A 222 31.94 22.72 -11.10
CA GLY A 222 31.45 21.42 -10.69
C GLY A 222 30.59 21.49 -9.43
N GLN A 223 30.95 22.29 -8.41
CA GLN A 223 30.16 22.47 -7.19
C GLN A 223 28.80 23.13 -7.45
N GLU A 224 28.75 24.12 -8.33
CA GLU A 224 27.50 24.78 -8.72
C GLU A 224 26.61 23.82 -9.50
N VAL A 225 27.18 23.10 -10.48
CA VAL A 225 26.47 22.09 -11.27
C VAL A 225 26.02 20.91 -10.40
N LEU A 226 26.86 20.41 -9.48
CA LEU A 226 26.52 19.34 -8.55
C LEU A 226 25.50 19.77 -7.50
N GLY A 227 25.54 21.01 -7.02
CA GLY A 227 24.55 21.54 -6.07
C GLY A 227 23.18 21.66 -6.73
N ASP A 228 23.13 22.27 -7.91
CA ASP A 228 21.92 22.36 -8.72
C ASP A 228 21.41 20.99 -9.15
N TRP A 229 22.32 20.10 -9.57
CA TRP A 229 22.00 18.72 -9.88
C TRP A 229 21.51 17.97 -8.64
N ALA A 230 22.09 18.12 -7.45
CA ALA A 230 21.65 17.43 -6.24
C ALA A 230 20.27 17.91 -5.77
N VAL A 231 19.94 19.19 -5.91
CA VAL A 231 18.62 19.74 -5.57
C VAL A 231 17.55 19.32 -6.58
N ARG A 232 17.89 19.30 -7.88
CA ARG A 232 16.99 18.84 -8.97
C ARG A 232 16.85 17.31 -8.96
N SER A 233 17.96 16.59 -8.88
CA SER A 233 18.07 15.13 -8.86
C SER A 233 17.64 14.53 -7.54
N GLY A 234 17.75 15.19 -6.39
CA GLY A 234 17.24 14.66 -5.11
C GLY A 234 15.72 14.45 -5.16
N ARG A 235 14.99 15.43 -5.71
CA ARG A 235 13.54 15.30 -5.99
C ARG A 235 13.27 14.30 -7.11
N HIS A 236 14.04 14.30 -8.20
CA HIS A 236 13.85 13.32 -9.28
C HIS A 236 14.23 11.88 -8.92
N LEU A 237 15.23 11.66 -8.07
CA LEU A 237 15.70 10.35 -7.63
C LEU A 237 14.65 9.70 -6.73
N SER A 238 14.20 10.44 -5.72
CA SER A 238 13.13 9.99 -4.81
C SER A 238 11.79 9.82 -5.51
N GLN A 239 11.40 10.75 -6.41
CA GLN A 239 10.07 10.76 -7.02
C GLN A 239 9.96 10.00 -8.35
N ARG A 240 11.07 9.75 -9.07
CA ARG A 240 11.05 9.13 -10.41
C ARG A 240 12.00 7.94 -10.56
N VAL A 241 13.26 8.04 -10.13
CA VAL A 241 14.27 7.02 -10.44
C VAL A 241 14.12 5.78 -9.56
N ILE A 242 14.05 5.92 -8.23
CA ILE A 242 13.86 4.76 -7.34
C ILE A 242 12.52 4.06 -7.64
N PRO A 243 11.38 4.78 -7.78
CA PRO A 243 10.13 4.14 -8.18
C PRO A 243 10.21 3.52 -9.58
N GLY A 244 10.91 4.17 -10.51
CA GLY A 244 11.12 3.66 -11.87
C GLY A 244 11.95 2.39 -11.91
N ALA A 245 13.01 2.31 -11.10
CA ALA A 245 13.87 1.13 -10.97
C ALA A 245 13.12 -0.04 -10.33
N VAL A 246 12.34 0.20 -9.27
CA VAL A 246 11.49 -0.83 -8.67
C VAL A 246 10.43 -1.31 -9.64
N ARG A 247 9.78 -0.41 -10.40
CA ARG A 247 8.83 -0.81 -11.44
C ARG A 247 9.50 -1.61 -12.55
N LEU A 248 10.66 -1.18 -13.02
CA LEU A 248 11.43 -1.91 -14.04
C LEU A 248 11.76 -3.32 -13.54
N LEU A 249 12.18 -3.46 -12.28
CA LEU A 249 12.47 -4.75 -11.66
C LEU A 249 11.21 -5.63 -11.56
N LEU A 250 10.08 -5.06 -11.12
CA LEU A 250 8.79 -5.78 -11.05
C LEU A 250 8.28 -6.17 -12.44
N ASP A 251 8.36 -5.28 -13.42
CA ASP A 251 7.96 -5.53 -14.82
C ASP A 251 8.86 -6.59 -15.48
N PHE A 252 10.17 -6.53 -15.22
CA PHE A 252 11.12 -7.54 -15.67
C PHE A 252 10.78 -8.92 -15.09
N PHE A 253 10.48 -8.96 -13.79
CA PHE A 253 10.12 -10.20 -13.11
C PHE A 253 8.77 -10.76 -13.59
N ALA A 254 7.76 -9.91 -13.77
CA ALA A 254 6.48 -10.31 -14.34
C ALA A 254 6.65 -10.92 -15.74
N LYS A 255 7.49 -10.32 -16.59
CA LYS A 255 7.86 -10.88 -17.89
C LYS A 255 8.62 -12.19 -17.78
N LEU A 256 9.49 -12.34 -16.79
CA LEU A 256 10.24 -13.59 -16.57
C LEU A 256 9.29 -14.73 -16.17
N ILE A 257 8.38 -14.50 -15.23
CA ILE A 257 7.35 -15.48 -14.88
C ILE A 257 6.51 -15.81 -16.11
N GLU A 258 6.04 -14.80 -16.84
CA GLU A 258 5.24 -15.00 -18.05
C GLU A 258 5.98 -15.82 -19.11
N LEU A 259 7.28 -15.58 -19.28
CA LEU A 259 8.13 -16.35 -20.18
C LEU A 259 8.23 -17.81 -19.73
N VAL A 260 8.44 -18.05 -18.43
CA VAL A 260 8.50 -19.42 -17.88
C VAL A 260 7.16 -20.12 -18.02
N ASP A 261 6.05 -19.47 -17.68
CA ASP A 261 4.71 -20.03 -17.83
C ASP A 261 4.39 -20.35 -19.29
N ARG A 262 4.77 -19.46 -20.22
CA ARG A 262 4.64 -19.71 -21.67
C ARG A 262 5.52 -20.88 -22.13
N ALA A 263 6.74 -21.00 -21.60
CA ALA A 263 7.62 -22.12 -21.91
C ALA A 263 7.03 -23.44 -21.42
N ILE A 264 6.52 -23.47 -20.17
CA ILE A 264 5.83 -24.63 -19.60
C ILE A 264 4.63 -25.01 -20.47
N TYR A 265 3.77 -24.03 -20.78
CA TYR A 265 2.57 -24.26 -21.58
C TYR A 265 2.90 -24.77 -22.99
N ARG A 266 3.98 -24.28 -23.60
CA ARG A 266 4.42 -24.75 -24.91
C ARG A 266 4.79 -26.23 -24.88
N VAL A 267 5.53 -26.67 -23.86
CA VAL A 267 5.90 -28.08 -23.71
C VAL A 267 4.67 -28.94 -23.38
N ASP A 268 3.77 -28.47 -22.52
CA ASP A 268 2.49 -29.12 -22.24
C ASP A 268 1.69 -29.33 -23.54
N GLY A 269 1.68 -28.34 -24.44
CA GLY A 269 1.03 -28.42 -25.74
C GLY A 269 1.58 -29.51 -26.67
N TYR A 270 2.89 -29.80 -26.60
CA TYR A 270 3.50 -30.91 -27.35
C TYR A 270 3.13 -32.28 -26.78
N LEU A 271 3.02 -32.36 -25.44
CA LEU A 271 2.73 -33.61 -24.71
C LEU A 271 1.23 -33.94 -24.67
N ARG A 272 0.34 -32.99 -24.99
CA ARG A 272 -1.10 -33.25 -25.12
C ARG A 272 -1.41 -34.37 -26.13
N PHE A 273 -2.35 -35.22 -25.75
CA PHE A 273 -2.89 -36.27 -26.60
C PHE A 273 -3.73 -35.67 -27.74
N ARG A 274 -3.53 -36.14 -28.97
CA ARG A 274 -4.32 -35.73 -30.13
C ARG A 274 -5.02 -36.95 -30.73
N LYS A 275 -6.23 -36.74 -31.27
CA LYS A 275 -7.01 -37.79 -31.94
C LYS A 275 -6.24 -38.30 -33.17
N GLY A 276 -6.16 -39.62 -33.34
CA GLY A 276 -5.45 -40.27 -34.46
C GLY A 276 -3.97 -40.61 -34.24
N GLN A 277 -3.46 -40.50 -33.00
CA GLN A 277 -2.08 -40.89 -32.66
C GLN A 277 -1.96 -42.40 -32.42
N SER A 278 -0.81 -42.99 -32.81
CA SER A 278 -0.53 -44.40 -32.54
C SER A 278 -0.37 -44.67 -31.04
N VAL A 279 -0.66 -45.90 -30.61
CA VAL A 279 -0.57 -46.32 -29.20
C VAL A 279 0.82 -46.08 -28.61
N ILE A 280 1.88 -46.30 -29.40
CA ILE A 280 3.27 -46.06 -29.00
C ILE A 280 3.50 -44.57 -28.72
N VAL A 281 3.00 -43.67 -29.57
CA VAL A 281 3.14 -42.22 -29.37
C VAL A 281 2.39 -41.78 -28.11
N ILE A 282 1.21 -42.35 -27.84
CA ILE A 282 0.46 -42.09 -26.61
C ILE A 282 1.25 -42.56 -25.38
N ALA A 283 1.81 -43.78 -25.41
CA ALA A 283 2.61 -44.31 -24.31
C ALA A 283 3.86 -43.45 -24.02
N VAL A 284 4.61 -43.09 -25.07
CA VAL A 284 5.80 -42.22 -24.96
C VAL A 284 5.42 -40.84 -24.43
N LYS A 285 4.35 -40.23 -24.94
CA LYS A 285 3.85 -38.94 -24.42
C LYS A 285 3.38 -39.04 -22.97
N GLY A 286 2.77 -40.15 -22.57
CA GLY A 286 2.40 -40.40 -21.18
C GLY A 286 3.61 -40.45 -20.27
N ALA A 287 4.66 -41.21 -20.66
CA ALA A 287 5.90 -41.31 -19.90
C ALA A 287 6.64 -39.97 -19.80
N LEU A 288 6.82 -39.28 -20.94
CA LEU A 288 7.42 -37.94 -20.97
C LEU A 288 6.57 -36.91 -20.22
N GLY A 289 5.24 -37.02 -20.29
CA GLY A 289 4.28 -36.22 -19.55
C GLY A 289 4.43 -36.37 -18.04
N LEU A 290 4.66 -37.58 -17.55
CA LEU A 290 4.90 -37.84 -16.13
C LEU A 290 6.20 -37.18 -15.64
N VAL A 291 7.29 -37.35 -16.39
CA VAL A 291 8.59 -36.71 -16.06
C VAL A 291 8.45 -35.19 -16.14
N TRP A 292 7.82 -34.67 -17.18
CA TRP A 292 7.60 -33.24 -17.38
C TRP A 292 6.72 -32.62 -16.30
N PHE A 293 5.72 -33.35 -15.80
CA PHE A 293 4.91 -32.92 -14.67
C PHE A 293 5.77 -32.67 -13.42
N VAL A 294 6.69 -33.59 -13.10
CA VAL A 294 7.63 -33.43 -11.98
C VAL A 294 8.53 -32.23 -12.19
N ILE A 295 9.09 -32.06 -13.40
CA ILE A 295 9.95 -30.91 -13.74
C ILE A 295 9.17 -29.60 -13.58
N THR A 296 7.98 -29.51 -14.15
CA THR A 296 7.11 -28.33 -14.07
C THR A 296 6.77 -27.99 -12.62
N TYR A 297 6.46 -29.01 -11.81
CA TYR A 297 6.17 -28.84 -10.39
C TYR A 297 7.38 -28.29 -9.63
N LEU A 298 8.58 -28.84 -9.86
CA LEU A 298 9.82 -28.35 -9.24
C LEU A 298 10.16 -26.92 -9.66
N VAL A 299 10.03 -26.60 -10.96
CA VAL A 299 10.27 -25.24 -11.47
C VAL A 299 9.33 -24.24 -10.80
N ARG A 300 8.05 -24.57 -10.65
CA ARG A 300 7.06 -23.70 -10.00
C ARG A 300 7.34 -23.52 -8.52
N ILE A 301 7.73 -24.57 -7.80
CA ILE A 301 8.18 -24.46 -6.41
C ILE A 301 9.38 -23.52 -6.32
N TYR A 302 10.41 -23.72 -7.14
CA TYR A 302 11.62 -22.89 -7.07
C TYR A 302 11.32 -21.42 -7.37
N ILE A 303 10.51 -21.15 -8.38
CA ILE A 303 10.15 -19.79 -8.76
C ILE A 303 9.29 -19.14 -7.68
N ASN A 304 8.16 -19.73 -7.29
CA ASN A 304 7.18 -19.07 -6.44
C ASN A 304 7.62 -19.02 -4.97
N MET A 305 8.28 -20.07 -4.48
CA MET A 305 8.59 -20.23 -3.06
C MET A 305 9.96 -19.67 -2.67
N PHE A 306 10.95 -19.76 -3.55
CA PHE A 306 12.34 -19.40 -3.23
C PHE A 306 12.84 -18.19 -4.01
N ILE A 307 12.73 -18.19 -5.34
CA ILE A 307 13.35 -17.16 -6.19
C ILE A 307 12.55 -15.86 -6.15
N GLU A 308 11.23 -15.93 -6.36
CA GLU A 308 10.35 -14.75 -6.37
C GLU A 308 10.54 -13.91 -5.11
N PRO A 309 10.46 -14.47 -3.89
CA PRO A 309 10.53 -13.64 -2.70
C PRO A 309 11.91 -13.02 -2.48
N VAL A 310 12.99 -13.67 -2.94
CA VAL A 310 14.37 -13.16 -2.85
C VAL A 310 14.59 -12.00 -3.81
N VAL A 311 14.02 -12.04 -5.01
CA VAL A 311 14.25 -11.00 -6.03
C VAL A 311 13.24 -9.87 -5.94
N ASN A 312 11.99 -10.17 -5.57
CA ASN A 312 10.93 -9.16 -5.47
C ASN A 312 11.20 -8.24 -4.27
N PRO A 313 11.46 -6.93 -4.46
CA PRO A 313 11.86 -6.04 -3.37
C PRO A 313 10.80 -5.88 -2.29
N VAL A 314 9.52 -6.04 -2.66
CA VAL A 314 8.38 -5.96 -1.73
C VAL A 314 8.35 -7.19 -0.82
N LYS A 315 8.73 -8.36 -1.34
CA LYS A 315 8.81 -9.60 -0.56
C LYS A 315 10.15 -9.73 0.18
N HIS A 316 11.22 -9.21 -0.42
CA HIS A 316 12.58 -9.31 0.09
C HIS A 316 12.76 -8.53 1.38
N PHE A 317 12.41 -7.23 1.37
CA PHE A 317 12.61 -6.35 2.51
C PHE A 317 11.33 -6.21 3.34
N PRO A 318 11.38 -6.42 4.68
CA PRO A 318 12.55 -6.79 5.49
C PRO A 318 12.70 -8.31 5.71
N VAL A 319 11.67 -9.11 5.41
CA VAL A 319 11.53 -10.49 5.92
C VAL A 319 12.64 -11.42 5.43
N VAL A 320 12.86 -11.49 4.11
CA VAL A 320 13.87 -12.38 3.52
C VAL A 320 15.26 -11.95 3.93
N THR A 321 15.51 -10.64 4.06
CA THR A 321 16.79 -10.10 4.55
C THR A 321 17.08 -10.54 5.98
N VAL A 322 16.08 -10.46 6.87
CA VAL A 322 16.23 -10.90 8.27
C VAL A 322 16.43 -12.42 8.33
N ALA A 323 15.61 -13.20 7.62
CA ALA A 323 15.76 -14.65 7.56
C ALA A 323 17.14 -15.07 7.03
N GLY A 324 17.63 -14.41 5.97
CA GLY A 324 18.95 -14.66 5.41
C GLY A 324 20.07 -14.36 6.40
N LYS A 325 19.95 -13.30 7.21
CA LYS A 325 20.93 -12.99 8.27
C LYS A 325 20.92 -14.01 9.40
N ILE A 326 19.74 -14.46 9.82
CA ILE A 326 19.58 -15.50 10.85
C ILE A 326 20.15 -16.84 10.36
N MET A 327 19.96 -17.17 9.08
CA MET A 327 20.45 -18.42 8.50
C MET A 327 21.94 -18.37 8.11
N LEU A 328 22.54 -17.18 7.99
CA LEU A 328 23.92 -17.01 7.50
C LEU A 328 24.97 -17.86 8.26
N PRO A 329 24.92 -18.02 9.61
CA PRO A 329 25.82 -18.92 10.32
C PRO A 329 25.65 -20.40 9.95
N LEU A 330 24.46 -20.80 9.49
CA LEU A 330 24.12 -22.17 9.12
C LEU A 330 24.47 -22.49 7.65
N PHE A 331 24.75 -21.48 6.82
CA PHE A 331 25.02 -21.66 5.39
C PHE A 331 26.14 -22.66 5.09
N PRO A 332 27.29 -22.69 5.81
CA PRO A 332 28.33 -23.70 5.56
C PRO A 332 27.84 -25.14 5.77
N ALA A 333 27.08 -25.37 6.86
CA ALA A 333 26.52 -26.68 7.17
C ALA A 333 25.45 -27.10 6.14
N MET A 334 24.57 -26.16 5.76
CA MET A 334 23.56 -26.41 4.72
C MET A 334 24.21 -26.72 3.38
N LEU A 335 25.23 -25.95 2.98
CA LEU A 335 25.96 -26.15 1.73
C LEU A 335 26.66 -27.51 1.70
N SER A 336 27.34 -27.88 2.78
CA SER A 336 28.02 -29.18 2.91
C SER A 336 27.02 -30.33 2.85
N GLY A 337 25.94 -30.27 3.64
CA GLY A 337 24.91 -31.31 3.66
C GLY A 337 24.21 -31.49 2.32
N MET A 338 23.80 -30.38 1.68
CA MET A 338 23.18 -30.44 0.35
C MET A 338 24.14 -30.93 -0.74
N THR A 339 25.41 -30.52 -0.69
CA THR A 339 26.42 -30.99 -1.65
C THR A 339 26.62 -32.49 -1.50
N GLY A 340 26.80 -33.00 -0.27
CA GLY A 340 26.99 -34.42 -0.02
C GLY A 340 25.78 -35.28 -0.44
N PHE A 341 24.56 -34.72 -0.33
CA PHE A 341 23.35 -35.39 -0.83
C PHE A 341 23.28 -35.44 -2.36
N LEU A 342 23.67 -34.37 -3.05
CA LEU A 342 23.57 -34.26 -4.51
C LEU A 342 24.74 -34.90 -5.25
N GLU A 343 25.92 -34.94 -4.64
CA GLU A 343 27.16 -35.42 -5.25
C GLU A 343 27.05 -36.81 -5.90
N PRO A 344 26.40 -37.82 -5.29
CA PRO A 344 26.25 -39.14 -5.91
C PRO A 344 25.45 -39.15 -7.22
N PHE A 345 24.62 -38.13 -7.46
CA PHE A 345 23.70 -38.09 -8.60
C PHE A 345 24.20 -37.22 -9.75
N VAL A 346 24.87 -36.11 -9.45
CA VAL A 346 25.25 -35.09 -10.45
C VAL A 346 26.74 -34.77 -10.47
N GLY A 347 27.53 -35.37 -9.58
CA GLY A 347 28.95 -35.07 -9.41
C GLY A 347 29.22 -33.78 -8.63
N LEU A 348 30.42 -33.69 -8.06
CA LEU A 348 30.79 -32.65 -7.08
C LEU A 348 30.59 -31.21 -7.59
N ALA A 349 30.96 -30.91 -8.84
CA ALA A 349 30.90 -29.55 -9.37
C ALA A 349 29.45 -29.05 -9.51
N LEU A 350 28.56 -29.89 -10.08
CA LEU A 350 27.14 -29.56 -10.21
C LEU A 350 26.44 -29.58 -8.84
N ALA A 351 26.79 -30.54 -7.97
CA ALA A 351 26.25 -30.61 -6.61
C ALA A 351 26.54 -29.34 -5.81
N ARG A 352 27.80 -28.85 -5.82
CA ARG A 352 28.17 -27.59 -5.16
C ARG A 352 27.43 -26.39 -5.73
N SER A 353 27.27 -26.34 -7.05
CA SER A 353 26.59 -25.23 -7.73
C SER A 353 25.09 -25.20 -7.40
N LEU A 354 24.41 -26.35 -7.47
CA LEU A 354 23.00 -26.50 -7.12
C LEU A 354 22.74 -26.26 -5.63
N ALA A 355 23.61 -26.79 -4.77
CA ALA A 355 23.54 -26.56 -3.32
C ALA A 355 23.76 -25.07 -2.99
N GLY A 356 24.78 -24.44 -3.58
CA GLY A 356 25.05 -23.01 -3.39
C GLY A 356 23.89 -22.13 -3.83
N PHE A 357 23.32 -22.41 -5.01
CA PHE A 357 22.13 -21.71 -5.49
C PHE A 357 20.93 -21.91 -4.55
N THR A 358 20.66 -23.15 -4.13
CA THR A 358 19.51 -23.45 -3.27
C THR A 358 19.65 -22.79 -1.90
N VAL A 359 20.81 -22.88 -1.26
CA VAL A 359 21.10 -22.20 0.02
C VAL A 359 20.93 -20.69 -0.11
N PHE A 360 21.38 -20.11 -1.23
CA PHE A 360 21.22 -18.68 -1.49
C PHE A 360 19.75 -18.25 -1.60
N VAL A 361 18.90 -19.04 -2.27
CA VAL A 361 17.47 -18.71 -2.44
C VAL A 361 16.57 -19.19 -1.29
N PHE A 362 17.09 -20.05 -0.42
CA PHE A 362 16.34 -20.66 0.68
C PHE A 362 15.65 -19.66 1.62
N PRO A 363 16.26 -18.51 1.99
CA PRO A 363 15.57 -17.48 2.78
C PRO A 363 14.28 -16.96 2.14
N GLY A 364 14.11 -17.12 0.83
CA GLY A 364 12.88 -16.79 0.10
C GLY A 364 11.64 -17.48 0.67
N LEU A 365 11.78 -18.69 1.22
CA LEU A 365 10.69 -19.41 1.87
C LEU A 365 10.03 -18.58 2.99
N ALA A 366 10.82 -17.85 3.78
CA ALA A 366 10.28 -17.00 4.83
C ALA A 366 9.43 -15.86 4.26
N GLY A 367 9.90 -15.24 3.16
CA GLY A 367 9.13 -14.23 2.43
C GLY A 367 7.82 -14.81 1.92
N PHE A 368 7.88 -15.94 1.20
CA PHE A 368 6.68 -16.65 0.72
C PHE A 368 5.69 -16.92 1.87
N LEU A 369 6.14 -17.57 2.94
CA LEU A 369 5.29 -17.91 4.08
C LEU A 369 4.62 -16.69 4.72
N VAL A 370 5.35 -15.59 4.95
CA VAL A 370 4.76 -14.40 5.56
C VAL A 370 3.64 -13.81 4.72
N TRP A 371 3.83 -13.73 3.40
CA TRP A 371 2.81 -13.17 2.50
C TRP A 371 1.60 -14.09 2.34
N GLU A 372 1.84 -15.38 2.20
CA GLU A 372 0.80 -16.39 2.06
C GLU A 372 -0.03 -16.53 3.35
N LEU A 373 0.62 -16.59 4.51
CA LEU A 373 -0.05 -16.66 5.81
C LEU A 373 -0.79 -15.35 6.13
N LYS A 374 -0.27 -14.19 5.72
CA LYS A 374 -0.98 -12.91 5.83
C LYS A 374 -2.28 -12.94 5.02
N ALA A 375 -2.24 -13.40 3.77
CA ALA A 375 -3.43 -13.50 2.96
C ALA A 375 -4.44 -14.51 3.56
N ASN A 376 -3.96 -15.66 4.04
CA ASN A 376 -4.78 -16.67 4.70
C ASN A 376 -5.42 -16.15 6.00
N TRP A 377 -4.71 -15.31 6.76
CA TRP A 377 -5.24 -14.68 7.97
C TRP A 377 -6.48 -13.83 7.66
N PHE A 378 -6.48 -13.05 6.58
CA PHE A 378 -7.59 -12.16 6.20
C PHE A 378 -8.75 -12.86 5.49
N LEU A 379 -8.75 -14.19 5.39
CA LEU A 379 -9.86 -14.94 4.80
C LEU A 379 -11.10 -15.00 5.70
N TYR A 380 -10.93 -14.94 7.01
CA TYR A 380 -11.98 -15.27 7.98
C TYR A 380 -12.72 -14.04 8.50
N ARG A 381 -14.02 -14.18 8.80
CA ARG A 381 -14.85 -13.10 9.38
C ARG A 381 -14.31 -12.62 10.72
N ALA A 382 -13.77 -13.53 11.53
CA ALA A 382 -13.25 -13.23 12.86
C ALA A 382 -11.97 -12.38 12.86
N THR A 383 -11.24 -12.33 11.73
CA THR A 383 -10.01 -11.55 11.55
C THR A 383 -10.23 -10.29 10.72
N ARG A 384 -11.48 -10.01 10.33
CA ARG A 384 -11.88 -8.77 9.66
C ARG A 384 -11.52 -7.55 10.52
N ALA A 385 -11.21 -6.44 9.86
CA ALA A 385 -11.08 -5.15 10.53
C ALA A 385 -12.34 -4.83 11.35
N ARG A 386 -12.17 -4.30 12.56
CA ARG A 386 -13.29 -3.95 13.46
C ARG A 386 -14.11 -2.78 12.94
N THR A 387 -13.49 -1.91 12.14
CA THR A 387 -14.10 -0.75 11.50
C THR A 387 -14.00 -0.89 9.99
N LEU A 388 -14.89 -0.21 9.26
CA LEU A 388 -14.76 -0.11 7.80
C LEU A 388 -13.38 0.44 7.44
N ALA A 389 -12.70 -0.25 6.52
CA ALA A 389 -11.36 0.08 6.08
C ALA A 389 -11.35 0.24 4.56
N PRO A 390 -10.37 0.96 4.00
CA PRO A 390 -10.29 1.17 2.56
C PRO A 390 -10.23 -0.16 1.79
N THR A 391 -11.10 -0.30 0.79
CA THR A 391 -11.17 -1.51 -0.03
C THR A 391 -10.23 -1.42 -1.23
N VAL A 392 -9.67 -2.57 -1.59
CA VAL A 392 -8.84 -2.74 -2.78
C VAL A 392 -9.74 -3.09 -3.98
N PHE A 393 -9.63 -2.34 -5.07
CA PHE A 393 -10.42 -2.57 -6.28
C PHE A 393 -9.66 -2.33 -7.59
N GLY A 394 -8.51 -1.66 -7.55
CA GLY A 394 -7.67 -1.49 -8.74
C GLY A 394 -7.13 -2.82 -9.26
N SER A 395 -6.89 -2.91 -10.56
CA SER A 395 -6.38 -4.11 -11.25
C SER A 395 -5.02 -4.60 -10.73
N HIS A 396 -4.32 -3.77 -9.96
CA HIS A 396 -3.03 -4.07 -9.32
C HIS A 396 -3.10 -4.08 -7.79
N GLY A 397 -4.29 -4.23 -7.22
CA GLY A 397 -4.47 -4.24 -5.77
C GLY A 397 -4.46 -2.83 -5.15
N GLU A 398 -4.94 -1.83 -5.90
CA GLU A 398 -4.92 -0.43 -5.47
C GLU A 398 -6.21 -0.03 -4.76
N THR A 399 -6.10 0.90 -3.80
CA THR A 399 -7.23 1.60 -3.17
C THR A 399 -7.47 2.95 -3.86
N MET A 400 -8.58 3.63 -3.56
CA MET A 400 -8.88 4.97 -4.07
C MET A 400 -7.72 5.96 -3.82
N VAL A 401 -7.17 5.98 -2.60
CA VAL A 401 -5.98 6.77 -2.25
C VAL A 401 -4.76 6.34 -3.06
N GLY A 402 -4.61 5.02 -3.27
CA GLY A 402 -3.59 4.44 -4.15
C GLY A 402 -3.68 4.95 -5.60
N LEU A 403 -4.88 5.17 -6.12
CA LEU A 403 -5.09 5.71 -7.47
C LEU A 403 -4.83 7.22 -7.54
N MET A 404 -5.30 7.97 -6.54
CA MET A 404 -5.35 9.44 -6.55
C MET A 404 -4.10 10.12 -6.00
N LYS A 405 -3.53 9.65 -4.88
CA LYS A 405 -2.44 10.34 -4.19
C LYS A 405 -1.08 9.91 -4.75
N PRO A 406 -0.25 10.84 -5.30
CA PRO A 406 1.08 10.52 -5.79
C PRO A 406 1.96 9.93 -4.68
N GLY A 407 2.63 8.82 -4.99
CA GLY A 407 3.58 8.19 -4.07
C GLY A 407 4.44 7.12 -4.74
N PHE A 408 5.24 6.42 -3.94
CA PHE A 408 6.17 5.41 -4.44
C PHE A 408 5.44 4.27 -5.18
N HIS A 409 4.39 3.72 -4.56
CA HIS A 409 3.49 2.70 -5.12
C HIS A 409 2.06 3.19 -5.39
N SER A 410 1.82 4.51 -5.39
CA SER A 410 0.49 5.11 -5.59
C SER A 410 0.51 6.23 -6.65
N GLY A 411 -0.64 6.82 -6.95
CA GLY A 411 -0.85 7.89 -7.93
C GLY A 411 -0.95 7.37 -9.36
N THR A 412 -1.65 6.26 -9.58
CA THR A 412 -1.81 5.67 -10.92
C THR A 412 -2.49 6.64 -11.89
N ILE A 413 -3.55 7.32 -11.47
CA ILE A 413 -4.24 8.33 -12.29
C ILE A 413 -3.28 9.49 -12.66
N PRO A 414 -2.65 10.21 -11.70
CA PRO A 414 -1.66 11.25 -12.02
C PRO A 414 -0.53 10.78 -12.93
N LYS A 415 -0.04 9.54 -12.74
CA LYS A 415 1.06 8.96 -13.53
C LYS A 415 0.63 8.66 -14.97
N LEU A 416 -0.57 8.12 -15.17
CA LEU A 416 -1.12 7.86 -16.50
C LEU A 416 -1.32 9.17 -17.26
N PHE A 417 -1.93 10.19 -16.64
CA PHE A 417 -2.07 11.51 -17.27
C PHE A 417 -0.71 12.18 -17.56
N ALA A 418 0.27 12.04 -16.67
CA ALA A 418 1.62 12.57 -16.93
C ALA A 418 2.32 11.86 -18.10
N LYS A 419 2.10 10.55 -18.26
CA LYS A 419 2.62 9.79 -19.41
C LYS A 419 1.87 10.15 -20.70
N LEU A 420 0.55 10.29 -20.63
CA LEU A 420 -0.29 10.70 -21.75
C LEU A 420 0.19 12.04 -22.30
N ARG A 421 0.31 13.07 -21.44
CA ARG A 421 0.85 14.40 -21.83
C ARG A 421 2.23 14.32 -22.51
N ARG A 422 3.12 13.46 -22.02
CA ARG A 422 4.45 13.26 -22.64
C ARG A 422 4.38 12.55 -23.98
N ALA A 423 3.49 11.57 -24.12
CA ALA A 423 3.28 10.84 -25.37
C ALA A 423 2.66 11.76 -26.43
N THR A 424 1.68 12.57 -26.04
CA THR A 424 1.07 13.62 -26.89
C THR A 424 2.09 14.65 -27.34
N TRP A 425 2.95 15.15 -26.44
CA TRP A 425 4.05 16.06 -26.83
C TRP A 425 4.94 15.43 -27.90
N LYS A 426 5.33 14.16 -27.71
CA LYS A 426 6.20 13.45 -28.63
C LYS A 426 5.51 12.97 -29.92
N ALA A 427 4.20 13.19 -30.06
CA ALA A 427 3.37 12.65 -31.13
C ALA A 427 3.52 11.11 -31.29
N ASP A 428 3.70 10.39 -30.18
CA ASP A 428 3.81 8.92 -30.19
C ASP A 428 2.42 8.29 -30.01
N GLU A 429 1.73 8.07 -31.13
CA GLU A 429 0.36 7.52 -31.19
C GLU A 429 0.22 6.20 -30.42
N ARG A 430 1.20 5.31 -30.54
CA ARG A 430 1.15 4.00 -29.86
C ARG A 430 1.20 4.17 -28.35
N SER A 431 2.04 5.08 -27.85
CA SER A 431 2.10 5.38 -26.43
C SER A 431 0.86 6.11 -25.92
N ILE A 432 0.25 6.98 -26.73
CA ILE A 432 -1.02 7.65 -26.44
C ILE A 432 -2.12 6.61 -26.25
N ALA A 433 -2.36 5.77 -27.25
CA ALA A 433 -3.39 4.72 -27.19
C ALA A 433 -3.19 3.79 -25.98
N LYS A 434 -1.93 3.43 -25.67
CA LYS A 434 -1.61 2.63 -24.48
C LYS A 434 -1.97 3.33 -23.17
N GLN A 435 -1.77 4.65 -23.07
CA GLN A 435 -2.13 5.39 -21.85
C GLN A 435 -3.64 5.61 -21.74
N GLU A 436 -4.34 5.86 -22.85
CA GLU A 436 -5.80 5.98 -22.90
C GLU A 436 -6.47 4.67 -22.49
N GLN A 437 -6.00 3.52 -23.02
CA GLN A 437 -6.46 2.21 -22.56
C GLN A 437 -6.20 2.00 -21.07
N GLY A 438 -5.06 2.48 -20.57
CA GLY A 438 -4.74 2.45 -19.14
C GLY A 438 -5.72 3.27 -18.29
N LEU A 439 -6.14 4.45 -18.76
CA LEU A 439 -7.14 5.29 -18.10
C LEU A 439 -8.52 4.63 -18.14
N HIS A 440 -8.92 4.07 -19.28
CA HIS A 440 -10.18 3.37 -19.43
C HIS A 440 -10.30 2.16 -18.48
N HIS A 441 -9.23 1.38 -18.31
CA HIS A 441 -9.22 0.29 -17.32
C HIS A 441 -9.37 0.80 -15.87
N VAL A 442 -8.90 2.01 -15.56
CA VAL A 442 -9.09 2.62 -14.25
C VAL A 442 -10.54 3.08 -14.07
N GLU A 443 -11.15 3.67 -15.10
CA GLU A 443 -12.57 4.03 -15.12
C GLU A 443 -13.45 2.79 -14.91
N GLU A 444 -13.18 1.69 -15.61
CA GLU A 444 -13.90 0.42 -15.43
C GLU A 444 -13.75 -0.14 -14.00
N GLY A 445 -12.54 -0.06 -13.43
CA GLY A 445 -12.29 -0.46 -12.04
C GLY A 445 -13.04 0.39 -11.02
N LEU A 446 -13.10 1.71 -11.25
CA LEU A 446 -13.89 2.64 -10.42
C LEU A 446 -15.39 2.41 -10.57
N TRP A 447 -15.87 2.19 -11.79
CA TRP A 447 -17.27 1.85 -12.05
C TRP A 447 -17.69 0.62 -11.25
N LYS A 448 -16.91 -0.48 -11.33
CA LYS A 448 -17.19 -1.72 -10.58
C LYS A 448 -17.14 -1.51 -9.08
N PHE A 449 -16.25 -0.64 -8.61
CA PHE A 449 -16.15 -0.31 -7.19
C PHE A 449 -17.38 0.47 -6.70
N VAL A 450 -17.80 1.52 -7.41
CA VAL A 450 -19.01 2.28 -7.07
C VAL A 450 -20.24 1.40 -7.15
N ASP A 451 -20.35 0.61 -8.22
CA ASP A 451 -21.48 -0.29 -8.42
C ASP A 451 -21.60 -1.29 -7.26
N ARG A 452 -20.48 -1.93 -6.88
CA ARG A 452 -20.45 -2.92 -5.80
C ARG A 452 -20.67 -2.33 -4.41
N GLU A 453 -20.03 -1.20 -4.10
CA GLU A 453 -19.95 -0.66 -2.73
C GLU A 453 -20.99 0.44 -2.42
N LEU A 454 -21.73 0.91 -3.42
CA LEU A 454 -22.78 1.91 -3.25
C LEU A 454 -24.10 1.47 -3.89
N VAL A 455 -24.12 1.26 -5.20
CA VAL A 455 -25.37 1.02 -5.95
C VAL A 455 -25.99 -0.33 -5.61
N SER A 456 -25.20 -1.41 -5.61
CA SER A 456 -25.66 -2.75 -5.25
C SER A 456 -26.23 -2.77 -3.84
N LEU A 457 -25.63 -2.04 -2.89
CA LEU A 457 -26.15 -1.93 -1.53
C LEU A 457 -27.48 -1.18 -1.48
N LEU A 458 -27.62 -0.07 -2.22
CA LEU A 458 -28.89 0.64 -2.32
C LEU A 458 -29.99 -0.27 -2.86
N ASN A 459 -29.73 -0.97 -3.95
CA ASN A 459 -30.68 -1.84 -4.64
C ASN A 459 -31.11 -3.08 -3.82
N GLU A 460 -30.36 -3.44 -2.78
CA GLU A 460 -30.78 -4.47 -1.80
C GLU A 460 -31.81 -3.95 -0.78
N SER A 461 -31.89 -2.63 -0.55
CA SER A 461 -32.89 -2.05 0.35
C SER A 461 -34.27 -2.04 -0.30
N GLN A 462 -35.32 -2.30 0.47
CA GLN A 462 -36.69 -2.34 -0.05
C GLN A 462 -37.11 -1.01 -0.71
N SER A 463 -36.68 0.13 -0.15
CA SER A 463 -37.01 1.47 -0.65
C SER A 463 -36.39 1.84 -1.99
N PHE A 464 -35.31 1.13 -2.37
CA PHE A 464 -34.60 1.34 -3.64
C PHE A 464 -34.68 0.12 -4.56
N LYS A 465 -35.21 -1.01 -4.10
CA LYS A 465 -35.38 -2.22 -4.92
C LYS A 465 -36.31 -2.02 -6.13
N THR A 466 -37.27 -1.11 -6.01
CA THR A 466 -38.16 -0.70 -7.11
C THR A 466 -37.62 0.48 -7.90
N THR A 467 -36.52 1.09 -7.45
CA THR A 467 -35.85 2.16 -8.16
C THR A 467 -34.74 1.58 -9.04
N ASP A 468 -34.40 2.29 -10.09
CA ASP A 468 -33.41 1.90 -11.10
C ASP A 468 -32.07 2.62 -10.90
N VAL A 469 -31.59 2.68 -9.65
CA VAL A 469 -30.30 3.30 -9.36
C VAL A 469 -29.19 2.54 -10.06
N ALA A 470 -28.42 3.26 -10.87
CA ALA A 470 -27.30 2.72 -11.64
C ALA A 470 -26.15 3.72 -11.74
N VAL A 471 -24.92 3.20 -11.86
CA VAL A 471 -23.76 4.02 -12.23
C VAL A 471 -23.82 4.29 -13.74
N LYS A 472 -24.09 5.53 -14.13
CA LYS A 472 -24.19 5.93 -15.54
C LYS A 472 -22.81 6.08 -16.18
N HIS A 473 -21.93 6.83 -15.52
CA HIS A 473 -20.59 7.11 -16.03
C HIS A 473 -19.62 7.39 -14.89
N VAL A 474 -18.33 7.08 -15.09
CA VAL A 474 -17.24 7.52 -14.23
C VAL A 474 -16.23 8.25 -15.09
N THR A 475 -16.00 9.52 -14.77
CA THR A 475 -15.03 10.38 -15.47
C THR A 475 -13.84 10.64 -14.56
N ILE A 476 -12.62 10.46 -15.08
CA ILE A 476 -11.40 10.74 -14.32
C ILE A 476 -10.60 11.89 -14.90
N ALA A 477 -9.99 12.68 -14.02
CA ALA A 477 -9.03 13.72 -14.33
C ALA A 477 -7.76 13.52 -13.49
N SER A 478 -6.73 14.37 -13.66
CA SER A 478 -5.44 14.20 -12.99
C SER A 478 -5.51 14.15 -11.46
N ASN A 479 -6.50 14.82 -10.85
CA ASN A 479 -6.70 14.91 -9.40
C ASN A 479 -8.19 14.86 -8.98
N ARG A 480 -9.11 14.50 -9.89
CA ARG A 480 -10.56 14.47 -9.66
C ARG A 480 -11.16 13.21 -10.28
N ILE A 481 -12.13 12.61 -9.60
CA ILE A 481 -13.01 11.56 -10.12
C ILE A 481 -14.44 12.07 -9.97
N GLN A 482 -15.24 11.94 -11.02
CA GLN A 482 -16.66 12.25 -11.02
C GLN A 482 -17.44 10.97 -11.31
N VAL A 483 -18.43 10.70 -10.47
CA VAL A 483 -19.29 9.53 -10.55
C VAL A 483 -20.71 10.02 -10.79
N GLU A 484 -21.28 9.66 -11.92
CA GLU A 484 -22.66 9.97 -12.27
C GLU A 484 -23.57 8.79 -11.91
N LEU A 485 -24.54 9.05 -11.05
CA LEU A 485 -25.59 8.10 -10.66
C LEU A 485 -26.89 8.50 -11.35
N ALA A 486 -27.51 7.56 -12.05
CA ALA A 486 -28.83 7.75 -12.63
C ALA A 486 -29.88 6.99 -11.80
N CYS A 487 -31.07 7.56 -11.69
CA CYS A 487 -32.27 6.88 -11.20
C CYS A 487 -33.51 7.41 -11.95
N PRO A 488 -33.67 7.03 -13.24
CA PRO A 488 -34.76 7.51 -14.09
C PRO A 488 -36.17 7.36 -13.50
N SER A 489 -36.39 6.38 -12.62
CA SER A 489 -37.65 6.20 -11.89
C SER A 489 -37.99 7.33 -10.91
N VAL A 490 -37.01 8.13 -10.48
CA VAL A 490 -37.19 9.28 -9.57
C VAL A 490 -37.09 10.60 -10.31
N ASP A 491 -36.02 10.81 -11.10
CA ASP A 491 -35.82 11.99 -11.97
C ASP A 491 -34.83 11.60 -13.10
N ALA A 492 -34.99 12.21 -14.27
CA ALA A 492 -34.06 12.02 -15.40
C ALA A 492 -32.68 12.67 -15.17
N ARG A 493 -32.56 13.63 -14.25
CA ARG A 493 -31.30 14.26 -13.88
C ARG A 493 -30.39 13.29 -13.14
N VAL A 494 -29.09 13.36 -13.41
CA VAL A 494 -28.08 12.53 -12.73
C VAL A 494 -27.60 13.20 -11.46
N ALA A 495 -27.36 12.41 -10.41
CA ALA A 495 -26.64 12.87 -9.24
C ALA A 495 -25.13 12.68 -9.46
N MET A 496 -24.33 13.68 -9.08
CA MET A 496 -22.88 13.67 -9.32
C MET A 496 -22.09 13.72 -8.01
N ILE A 497 -21.40 12.62 -7.72
CA ILE A 497 -20.45 12.52 -6.61
C ILE A 497 -19.05 12.84 -7.13
N THR A 498 -18.37 13.77 -6.49
CA THR A 498 -17.02 14.20 -6.85
C THR A 498 -16.03 13.82 -5.75
N LEU A 499 -14.93 13.17 -6.13
CA LEU A 499 -13.79 12.80 -5.28
C LEU A 499 -12.53 13.52 -5.78
N GLU A 500 -11.89 14.31 -4.92
CA GLU A 500 -10.76 15.16 -5.31
C GLU A 500 -9.56 14.97 -4.40
N GLN A 501 -8.38 14.96 -5.00
CA GLN A 501 -7.13 15.06 -4.27
C GLN A 501 -6.74 16.55 -4.15
N GLN A 502 -6.84 17.11 -2.95
CA GLN A 502 -6.45 18.50 -2.63
C GLN A 502 -5.39 18.52 -1.52
N SER A 503 -4.20 19.05 -1.80
CA SER A 503 -3.11 19.24 -0.81
C SER A 503 -2.79 18.03 0.11
N GLY A 504 -2.84 16.81 -0.43
CA GLY A 504 -2.60 15.56 0.32
C GLY A 504 -3.85 14.92 0.93
N TRP A 505 -5.00 15.60 0.91
CA TRP A 505 -6.30 15.12 1.38
C TRP A 505 -7.15 14.58 0.23
N LEU A 506 -7.96 13.55 0.51
CA LEU A 506 -9.01 13.07 -0.38
C LEU A 506 -10.34 13.65 0.10
N VAL A 507 -10.95 14.50 -0.73
CA VAL A 507 -12.15 15.26 -0.42
C VAL A 507 -13.30 14.71 -1.25
N ALA A 508 -14.42 14.37 -0.62
CA ALA A 508 -15.63 13.98 -1.33
C ALA A 508 -16.71 15.06 -1.20
N GLY A 509 -17.62 15.10 -2.15
CA GLY A 509 -18.87 15.85 -2.04
C GLY A 509 -19.82 15.54 -3.19
N ILE A 510 -21.04 16.05 -3.09
CA ILE A 510 -22.06 15.98 -4.12
C ILE A 510 -22.08 17.33 -4.83
N SER A 511 -21.46 17.36 -6.00
CA SER A 511 -21.37 18.58 -6.82
C SER A 511 -22.69 18.94 -7.49
N ASP A 512 -23.52 17.93 -7.80
CA ASP A 512 -24.89 18.10 -8.30
C ASP A 512 -25.78 17.04 -7.65
N PRO A 513 -26.80 17.41 -6.85
CA PRO A 513 -27.69 16.45 -6.22
C PRO A 513 -28.59 15.71 -7.22
N GLY A 514 -28.92 16.29 -8.38
CA GLY A 514 -29.80 15.65 -9.37
C GLY A 514 -31.09 15.06 -8.77
N TRP A 515 -31.33 13.77 -9.01
CA TRP A 515 -32.47 13.03 -8.46
C TRP A 515 -32.49 12.89 -6.93
N ILE A 516 -31.35 13.07 -6.23
CA ILE A 516 -31.27 12.98 -4.76
C ILE A 516 -32.14 14.06 -4.08
N ASP A 517 -32.35 15.21 -4.74
CA ASP A 517 -33.21 16.28 -4.22
C ASP A 517 -34.69 15.87 -4.13
N HIS A 518 -35.11 14.90 -4.93
CA HIS A 518 -36.49 14.39 -4.98
C HIS A 518 -36.75 13.18 -4.08
N LEU A 519 -35.72 12.68 -3.38
CA LEU A 519 -35.89 11.60 -2.41
C LEU A 519 -36.67 12.08 -1.19
N ASP A 520 -37.55 11.22 -0.69
CA ASP A 520 -38.19 11.41 0.61
C ASP A 520 -37.16 11.29 1.76
N ASP A 521 -37.56 11.67 2.98
CA ASP A 521 -36.64 11.71 4.12
C ASP A 521 -36.11 10.31 4.51
N HIS A 522 -36.86 9.25 4.21
CA HIS A 522 -36.48 7.87 4.51
C HIS A 522 -35.45 7.36 3.49
N GLN A 523 -35.72 7.51 2.19
CA GLN A 523 -34.80 7.21 1.10
C GLN A 523 -33.51 8.00 1.23
N ARG A 524 -33.61 9.28 1.57
CA ARG A 524 -32.46 10.16 1.79
C ARG A 524 -31.57 9.66 2.94
N ARG A 525 -32.17 9.15 4.02
CA ARG A 525 -31.42 8.54 5.13
C ARG A 525 -30.71 7.25 4.72
N ILE A 526 -31.37 6.39 3.96
CA ILE A 526 -30.75 5.16 3.42
C ILE A 526 -29.58 5.52 2.50
N PHE A 527 -29.76 6.53 1.64
CA PHE A 527 -28.71 7.03 0.77
C PHE A 527 -27.54 7.61 1.56
N GLU A 528 -27.78 8.40 2.61
CA GLU A 528 -26.73 8.92 3.48
C GLU A 528 -25.94 7.78 4.16
N ILE A 529 -26.62 6.74 4.63
CA ILE A 529 -25.99 5.55 5.20
C ILE A 529 -25.09 4.88 4.16
N ALA A 530 -25.61 4.58 2.97
CA ALA A 530 -24.84 3.97 1.88
C ALA A 530 -23.62 4.81 1.50
N LEU A 531 -23.80 6.12 1.37
CA LEU A 531 -22.73 7.07 1.06
C LEU A 531 -21.66 7.10 2.14
N ALA A 532 -22.04 7.03 3.42
CA ALA A 532 -21.10 7.00 4.53
C ALA A 532 -20.19 5.77 4.46
N GLY A 533 -20.76 4.58 4.22
CA GLY A 533 -19.99 3.36 4.00
C GLY A 533 -19.06 3.49 2.80
N PHE A 534 -19.59 3.91 1.65
CA PHE A 534 -18.82 4.12 0.43
C PHE A 534 -17.63 5.07 0.65
N TYR A 535 -17.82 6.21 1.31
CA TYR A 535 -16.76 7.16 1.64
C TYR A 535 -15.69 6.56 2.57
N LYS A 536 -16.07 5.67 3.51
CA LYS A 536 -15.09 4.94 4.33
C LYS A 536 -14.27 3.94 3.51
N LEU A 537 -14.93 3.17 2.65
CA LEU A 537 -14.27 2.20 1.79
C LEU A 537 -13.39 2.88 0.71
N ALA A 538 -13.74 4.11 0.31
CA ALA A 538 -12.95 4.97 -0.56
C ALA A 538 -11.84 5.75 0.18
N ALA A 539 -11.72 5.62 1.50
CA ALA A 539 -10.75 6.34 2.33
C ALA A 539 -10.85 7.88 2.23
N VAL A 540 -12.06 8.42 2.12
CA VAL A 540 -12.32 9.85 2.11
C VAL A 540 -11.86 10.46 3.43
N ASP A 541 -11.08 11.55 3.35
CA ASP A 541 -10.57 12.23 4.52
C ASP A 541 -11.52 13.33 5.03
N LEU A 542 -12.13 14.05 4.09
CA LEU A 542 -12.96 15.24 4.29
C LEU A 542 -14.21 15.17 3.39
N VAL A 543 -15.34 15.67 3.88
CA VAL A 543 -16.59 15.76 3.12
C VAL A 543 -17.00 17.23 3.03
N ARG A 544 -17.23 17.75 1.82
CA ARG A 544 -17.51 19.17 1.57
C ARG A 544 -18.72 19.66 2.34
N GLU A 545 -19.80 18.88 2.34
CA GLU A 545 -21.05 19.18 3.03
C GLU A 545 -20.82 19.36 4.54
N GLN A 546 -19.97 18.53 5.14
CA GLN A 546 -19.62 18.66 6.56
C GLN A 546 -18.77 19.90 6.84
N LEU A 547 -17.80 20.21 5.96
CA LEU A 547 -16.99 21.42 6.08
C LEU A 547 -17.85 22.67 5.98
N GLU A 548 -18.75 22.72 5.00
CA GLU A 548 -19.67 23.83 4.77
C GLU A 548 -20.59 24.06 5.98
N VAL A 549 -21.20 23.01 6.52
CA VAL A 549 -22.03 23.12 7.74
C VAL A 549 -21.23 23.67 8.93
N VAL A 550 -19.98 23.23 9.09
CA VAL A 550 -19.13 23.65 10.21
C VAL A 550 -18.66 25.09 10.07
N LEU A 551 -18.35 25.52 8.85
CA LEU A 551 -17.92 26.88 8.55
C LEU A 551 -19.06 27.90 8.68
N GLY A 552 -20.32 27.50 8.48
CA GLY A 552 -21.49 28.38 8.58
C GLY A 552 -22.34 28.46 7.31
N GLY A 553 -22.18 27.49 6.40
CA GLY A 553 -22.91 27.37 5.14
C GLY A 553 -22.02 27.53 3.90
N ARG A 554 -22.64 27.41 2.73
CA ARG A 554 -21.99 27.50 1.40
C ARG A 554 -21.48 28.89 1.03
N SER A 555 -21.81 29.91 1.81
CA SER A 555 -21.43 31.31 1.53
C SER A 555 -19.97 31.62 1.84
N ILE A 556 -19.32 30.82 2.68
CA ILE A 556 -17.93 31.06 3.09
C ILE A 556 -17.00 30.41 2.08
N ALA A 557 -16.19 31.22 1.41
CA ALA A 557 -15.13 30.73 0.55
C ALA A 557 -14.07 30.00 1.40
N TYR A 558 -13.61 28.85 0.92
CA TYR A 558 -12.53 28.09 1.55
C TYR A 558 -11.67 27.33 0.53
N ASP A 559 -10.44 27.04 0.92
CA ASP A 559 -9.52 26.20 0.16
C ASP A 559 -8.77 25.22 1.10
N ILE A 560 -8.42 24.04 0.58
CA ILE A 560 -7.65 23.03 1.31
C ILE A 560 -6.22 23.11 0.82
N SER A 561 -5.39 23.82 1.57
CA SER A 561 -4.00 24.10 1.25
C SER A 561 -3.02 23.17 2.00
N GLY A 562 -1.72 23.32 1.72
CA GLY A 562 -0.68 22.62 2.48
C GLY A 562 -0.53 23.09 3.94
N GLU A 563 -1.06 24.26 4.30
CA GLU A 563 -1.07 24.77 5.68
C GLU A 563 -2.27 24.26 6.50
N GLY A 564 -3.30 23.74 5.83
CA GLY A 564 -4.58 23.36 6.43
C GLY A 564 -5.76 23.84 5.60
N LEU A 565 -6.94 23.86 6.21
CA LEU A 565 -8.13 24.45 5.61
C LEU A 565 -8.09 25.97 5.84
N VAL A 566 -8.07 26.75 4.77
CA VAL A 566 -8.10 28.21 4.80
C VAL A 566 -9.52 28.65 4.48
N ALA A 567 -10.15 29.39 5.39
CA ALA A 567 -11.48 29.96 5.18
C ALA A 567 -11.43 31.48 5.22
N TRP A 568 -12.21 32.11 4.35
CA TRP A 568 -12.37 33.56 4.26
C TRP A 568 -13.79 33.93 4.68
N PRO A 569 -14.02 34.29 5.96
CA PRO A 569 -15.36 34.54 6.49
C PRO A 569 -15.98 35.87 6.06
N GLY A 570 -15.24 36.76 5.37
CA GLY A 570 -15.75 38.04 4.89
C GLY A 570 -15.58 38.20 3.38
N ASP A 571 -16.37 39.09 2.78
CA ASP A 571 -16.52 39.25 1.31
C ASP A 571 -15.24 39.70 0.57
N GLY A 572 -14.22 40.18 1.31
CA GLY A 572 -13.01 40.78 0.74
C GLY A 572 -11.73 39.92 0.79
N TYR A 573 -11.80 38.65 1.22
CA TYR A 573 -10.62 37.77 1.39
C TYR A 573 -9.50 38.33 2.30
N GLN A 574 -9.78 39.37 3.08
CA GLN A 574 -8.77 40.10 3.88
C GLN A 574 -8.37 39.37 5.17
N THR A 575 -9.28 38.53 5.69
CA THR A 575 -9.06 37.76 6.91
C THR A 575 -9.03 36.28 6.55
N GLU A 576 -7.93 35.61 6.87
CA GLU A 576 -7.75 34.19 6.66
C GLU A 576 -7.85 33.47 8.00
N VAL A 577 -8.72 32.47 8.07
CA VAL A 577 -8.75 31.53 9.19
C VAL A 577 -8.17 30.21 8.73
N ILE A 578 -7.02 29.84 9.28
CA ILE A 578 -6.30 28.62 8.93
C ILE A 578 -6.53 27.58 10.02
N TYR A 579 -7.25 26.51 9.67
CA TYR A 579 -7.51 25.37 10.55
C TYR A 579 -6.48 24.27 10.29
N ASP A 580 -5.71 23.88 11.31
CA ASP A 580 -4.80 22.74 11.22
C ASP A 580 -5.60 21.43 11.20
N LEU A 581 -5.65 20.78 10.04
CA LEU A 581 -6.38 19.52 9.83
C LEU A 581 -5.70 18.32 10.51
N HIS A 582 -4.41 18.42 10.87
CA HIS A 582 -3.72 17.40 11.66
C HIS A 582 -3.98 17.59 13.17
N SER A 583 -4.13 18.85 13.61
CA SER A 583 -4.38 19.26 15.00
C SER A 583 -5.63 20.16 15.11
N PRO A 584 -6.86 19.62 14.96
CA PRO A 584 -8.10 20.38 14.70
C PRO A 584 -8.63 21.27 15.84
N GLY A 585 -7.85 21.41 16.93
CA GLY A 585 -8.13 22.35 18.01
C GLY A 585 -7.48 23.73 17.82
N LYS A 586 -6.60 23.90 16.82
CA LYS A 586 -5.89 25.17 16.58
C LYS A 586 -6.35 25.81 15.27
N ALA A 587 -6.90 27.02 15.40
CA ALA A 587 -7.12 27.93 14.28
C ALA A 587 -6.16 29.11 14.42
N THR A 588 -5.51 29.48 13.31
CA THR A 588 -4.66 30.67 13.24
C THR A 588 -5.37 31.70 12.39
N VAL A 589 -5.58 32.89 12.93
CA VAL A 589 -6.16 34.01 12.18
C VAL A 589 -5.03 34.86 11.63
N ARG A 590 -5.04 35.13 10.33
CA ARG A 590 -4.16 36.11 9.67
C ARG A 590 -5.02 37.25 9.12
N GLY A 591 -4.62 38.49 9.37
CA GLY A 591 -5.37 39.67 8.95
C GLY A 591 -6.16 40.32 10.10
N PRO A 592 -7.18 41.14 9.77
CA PRO A 592 -8.02 41.82 10.75
C PRO A 592 -8.65 40.87 11.78
N SER A 593 -8.83 41.34 13.01
CA SER A 593 -9.44 40.54 14.07
C SER A 593 -10.90 40.24 13.77
N LEU A 594 -11.30 38.97 13.90
CA LEU A 594 -12.69 38.56 13.80
C LEU A 594 -13.48 38.93 15.05
N ALA A 595 -14.71 39.43 14.85
CA ALA A 595 -15.64 39.69 15.95
C ALA A 595 -16.14 38.40 16.63
N VAL A 596 -16.15 37.27 15.88
CA VAL A 596 -16.59 35.96 16.36
C VAL A 596 -15.41 35.00 16.34
N GLN A 597 -15.22 34.24 17.42
CA GLN A 597 -14.20 33.19 17.45
C GLN A 597 -14.47 32.13 16.38
N PRO A 598 -13.44 31.72 15.62
CA PRO A 598 -13.61 30.70 14.59
C PRO A 598 -14.04 29.36 15.22
N PRO A 599 -14.95 28.61 14.58
CA PRO A 599 -15.42 27.33 15.09
C PRO A 599 -14.29 26.30 15.22
N ARG A 600 -14.32 25.50 16.28
CA ARG A 600 -13.38 24.38 16.45
C ARG A 600 -13.83 23.14 15.69
N PHE A 601 -12.91 22.51 14.99
CA PHE A 601 -13.19 21.36 14.13
C PHE A 601 -13.30 20.05 14.92
N ASP A 602 -12.62 19.95 16.06
CA ASP A 602 -12.64 18.75 16.92
C ASP A 602 -14.02 18.56 17.59
N ASP A 603 -14.61 19.65 18.09
CA ASP A 603 -15.92 19.63 18.76
C ASP A 603 -17.07 19.31 17.78
N ARG A 604 -16.90 19.66 16.51
CA ARG A 604 -17.93 19.51 15.46
C ARG A 604 -17.75 18.30 14.56
N ARG A 605 -16.77 17.43 14.83
CA ARG A 605 -16.47 16.21 14.05
C ARG A 605 -16.42 16.43 12.52
N ALA A 606 -15.83 17.55 12.11
CA ALA A 606 -15.73 17.95 10.70
C ALA A 606 -14.78 17.06 9.87
N LEU A 607 -13.91 16.31 10.55
CA LEU A 607 -12.90 15.46 9.93
C LEU A 607 -13.44 14.04 9.72
N TYR A 608 -13.94 13.76 8.52
CA TYR A 608 -14.56 12.48 8.20
C TYR A 608 -13.64 11.28 8.50
N HIS A 609 -12.33 11.34 8.24
CA HIS A 609 -11.43 10.23 8.55
C HIS A 609 -11.38 9.84 10.04
N ARG A 610 -11.70 10.76 10.96
CA ARG A 610 -11.73 10.48 12.41
C ARG A 610 -13.01 9.78 12.85
N GLU A 611 -14.06 9.83 12.03
CA GLU A 611 -15.32 9.16 12.31
C GLU A 611 -15.10 7.64 12.31
N SER A 612 -15.27 6.97 13.44
CA SER A 612 -15.14 5.52 13.50
C SER A 612 -16.45 4.86 13.11
N MET A 613 -16.44 3.99 12.10
CA MET A 613 -17.61 3.20 11.71
C MET A 613 -17.36 1.71 11.96
N PRO A 614 -17.84 1.16 13.10
CA PRO A 614 -17.69 -0.26 13.40
C PRO A 614 -18.42 -1.14 12.38
N TRP A 615 -17.78 -2.23 11.96
CA TRP A 615 -18.38 -3.17 11.01
C TRP A 615 -19.68 -3.77 11.53
N SER A 616 -19.75 -4.07 12.84
CA SER A 616 -20.95 -4.63 13.47
C SER A 616 -22.14 -3.68 13.37
N THR A 617 -21.92 -2.38 13.58
CA THR A 617 -22.95 -1.35 13.47
C THR A 617 -23.39 -1.19 12.01
N TRP A 618 -22.43 -1.17 11.09
CA TRP A 618 -22.71 -1.12 9.65
C TRP A 618 -23.59 -2.29 9.19
N ALA A 619 -23.17 -3.52 9.49
CA ALA A 619 -23.90 -4.73 9.10
C ALA A 619 -25.30 -4.79 9.74
N ALA A 620 -25.41 -4.52 11.05
CA ALA A 620 -26.70 -4.51 11.74
C ALA A 620 -27.68 -3.48 11.15
N THR A 621 -27.17 -2.33 10.71
CA THR A 621 -28.00 -1.30 10.05
C THR A 621 -28.59 -1.82 8.74
N TRP A 622 -27.79 -2.51 7.92
CA TRP A 622 -28.29 -3.09 6.68
C TRP A 622 -29.23 -4.28 6.91
N GLU A 623 -29.00 -5.09 7.94
CA GLU A 623 -29.94 -6.14 8.35
C GLU A 623 -31.29 -5.56 8.79
N GLN A 624 -31.29 -4.45 9.53
CA GLN A 624 -32.51 -3.72 9.91
C GLN A 624 -33.25 -3.15 8.68
N LEU A 625 -32.52 -2.55 7.74
CA LEU A 625 -33.08 -2.04 6.49
C LEU A 625 -33.70 -3.15 5.62
N ALA A 626 -33.02 -4.29 5.51
CA ALA A 626 -33.54 -5.45 4.79
C ALA A 626 -34.83 -5.98 5.42
N ALA A 627 -34.96 -5.87 6.74
CA ALA A 627 -36.17 -6.20 7.50
C ALA A 627 -37.26 -5.10 7.47
N GLY A 628 -37.06 -4.00 6.72
CA GLY A 628 -38.02 -2.90 6.59
C GLY A 628 -38.08 -1.95 7.79
N GLN A 629 -37.07 -1.98 8.67
CA GLN A 629 -36.99 -1.09 9.83
C GLN A 629 -36.29 0.22 9.48
N SER A 630 -36.61 1.30 10.19
CA SER A 630 -35.91 2.59 10.05
C SER A 630 -34.66 2.62 10.94
N PRO A 631 -33.45 2.54 10.37
CA PRO A 631 -32.24 2.49 11.18
C PRO A 631 -31.89 3.87 11.75
N PRO A 632 -31.16 3.90 12.88
CA PRO A 632 -30.54 5.12 13.37
C PRO A 632 -29.45 5.60 12.40
N ARG A 633 -29.17 6.90 12.45
CA ARG A 633 -28.07 7.48 11.68
C ARG A 633 -26.73 6.95 12.19
N ILE A 634 -25.86 6.50 11.29
CA ILE A 634 -24.55 5.92 11.63
C ILE A 634 -23.48 7.01 11.79
N VAL A 635 -23.62 8.11 11.06
CA VAL A 635 -22.73 9.27 11.14
C VAL A 635 -23.17 10.16 12.30
N VAL A 636 -22.24 10.52 13.17
CA VAL A 636 -22.41 11.43 14.31
C VAL A 636 -22.13 12.87 13.88
N GLY A 637 -21.17 13.10 12.99
CA GLY A 637 -20.88 14.41 12.40
C GLY A 637 -22.03 14.99 11.55
N PRO A 638 -21.89 16.18 10.95
CA PRO A 638 -22.92 16.80 10.11
C PRO A 638 -23.38 15.90 8.93
N GLU A 639 -24.53 16.23 8.32
CA GLU A 639 -25.07 15.50 7.17
C GLU A 639 -24.07 15.40 6.02
N LEU A 640 -24.05 14.23 5.36
CA LEU A 640 -23.21 14.02 4.17
C LEU A 640 -23.90 14.46 2.87
N LEU A 641 -25.20 14.78 2.95
CA LEU A 641 -25.99 15.19 1.80
C LEU A 641 -26.22 16.70 1.82
N PRO A 642 -26.17 17.37 0.65
CA PRO A 642 -26.40 18.80 0.55
C PRO A 642 -27.86 19.12 0.86
N PRO A 643 -28.20 20.23 1.57
CA PRO A 643 -29.59 20.56 1.84
C PRO A 643 -30.41 20.63 0.55
N ARG A 644 -31.69 20.23 0.61
CA ARG A 644 -32.59 20.26 -0.56
C ARG A 644 -32.53 21.65 -1.20
N SER A 645 -32.30 21.69 -2.50
CA SER A 645 -32.44 22.92 -3.27
C SER A 645 -33.88 23.41 -3.06
N GLN A 646 -34.09 24.58 -2.43
CA GLN A 646 -35.41 25.19 -2.42
C GLN A 646 -35.78 25.40 -3.89
N ALA A 647 -36.77 24.65 -4.38
CA ALA A 647 -37.33 24.88 -5.70
C ALA A 647 -37.58 26.38 -5.81
N ALA A 648 -37.02 27.00 -6.85
CA ALA A 648 -37.26 28.40 -7.15
C ALA A 648 -38.77 28.60 -7.27
N SER A 649 -39.41 29.01 -6.18
CA SER A 649 -40.72 29.66 -6.18
C SER A 649 -40.52 31.10 -6.67
N GLY A 650 -39.86 31.23 -7.82
CA GLY A 650 -39.84 32.44 -8.61
C GLY A 650 -41.16 32.51 -9.35
N GLY A 651 -42.22 32.91 -8.64
CA GLY A 651 -43.41 33.43 -9.27
C GLY A 651 -42.99 34.49 -10.28
N VAL A 652 -43.45 34.32 -11.51
CA VAL A 652 -43.41 35.32 -12.57
C VAL A 652 -43.96 36.62 -11.99
N ARG A 653 -43.07 37.53 -11.54
CA ARG A 653 -43.43 38.93 -11.40
C ARG A 653 -43.38 39.51 -12.81
N HIS A 654 -44.51 39.44 -13.50
CA HIS A 654 -44.83 40.45 -14.50
C HIS A 654 -44.76 41.81 -13.80
N ALA A 655 -43.83 42.65 -14.23
CA ALA A 655 -43.91 44.08 -14.03
C ALA A 655 -43.65 44.73 -15.38
N SER A 656 -44.75 45.30 -15.88
CA SER A 656 -44.86 46.37 -16.88
C SER A 656 -43.80 47.43 -16.79
#